data_AF-A0A0H2R4Y9-F1
#
_entry.id   AF-A0A0H2R4Y9-F1
#
_cell.length_a   1.000
_cell.length_b   1.000
_cell.length_c   1.000
_cell.angle_alpha   90.00
_cell.angle_beta   90.00
_cell.angle_gamma   90.00
#
_symmetry.space_group_name_H-M   'P 1'
#
loop_
_entity.id
_entity.type
_entity.pdbx_description
1 polymer ?
#
loop_
_entity_poly.entity_id
_entity_poly.type
_entity_poly.pdbx_seq_one_letter_code
_entity_poly.pdbx_strand_id
1 'polypeptide(L)'
;MGKSRANSDNTINSPISVKVLKNAETDLPTLSHVSSMVNTLPDKQQGLCFNLFHHHLQKKIEDHLCDSDNPYDWVTCALLGIRNLGTEYFKRSENRKQQFIGCWPDIFKWLRAMLNVQDSFEDGLLFWSFAAEATRICLSLHQDVLHEDEVVEFAVRCWIGRQGKDGEDYYTEFPLMACLSVLLTGEQQRGVDLATSGYRIEKALDACDLDISDFASAFVTRLAQRINKSEHTTRMGELPFAMVGLPQTLGLIVRLRWLRFIPAVVNPKVGRCLVAALQVVVDEYPPSPDRLLTINSLLSVIQCSLLLQDVDFAVAIVERGFLGCVIKIAAFELTTPLPGVSMTCDVLNSFLPYLVFSDMVVACRRAFEVLHNHQAQLRLLKETKEEFQHRLIDLENVTLEYNIFLRLTNAGFAPERGICANRACSKKGFRSEFQKCAGCSFILYCSQSCQRQDWDWHRNHCKKLTTSSRNILRDRYIRFPRRLASFYIHRHLRQILAPFSDTIKSQKSFPSNVVVSLNYLTYPASVQVYERTVFLQAQIESDGGHFATVAHEVHRQNDEETHGLMVIINFHTHSEMEIPCVIHYDDVWSRGVSIPNESLKYEGPGIPTSDKEGRPLICPDYDALRAGVVLTKKFAFESGESVWAESVLEKSTSEVLKEFARELEMCKGAGA
;
A
#
# COMPACT_ATOMS: atom_id res chain seq x y z
N MET A 1 38.79 37.78 -55.09
CA MET A 1 39.13 36.41 -54.63
C MET A 1 38.46 36.21 -53.28
N GLY A 2 37.48 35.35 -53.01
CA GLY A 2 36.64 34.41 -53.75
C GLY A 2 35.75 33.77 -52.68
N LYS A 3 34.54 34.30 -52.46
CA LYS A 3 33.57 33.78 -51.46
C LYS A 3 32.71 32.71 -52.15
N SER A 4 32.98 31.45 -51.87
CA SER A 4 32.09 30.33 -52.19
C SER A 4 31.05 30.20 -51.07
N ARG A 5 29.83 30.71 -51.31
CA ARG A 5 28.63 30.36 -50.54
C ARG A 5 27.97 29.21 -51.28
N ALA A 6 28.06 28.01 -50.72
CA ALA A 6 27.29 26.86 -51.18
C ALA A 6 25.81 27.09 -50.84
N ASN A 7 24.98 27.22 -51.87
CA ASN A 7 23.52 27.05 -51.80
C ASN A 7 23.24 25.54 -51.80
N SER A 8 22.96 24.92 -50.64
CA SER A 8 22.60 23.49 -50.56
C SER A 8 21.20 23.19 -50.02
N ASP A 9 20.39 24.17 -49.60
CA ASP A 9 19.24 23.85 -48.72
C ASP A 9 17.83 24.09 -49.31
N ASN A 10 17.66 24.12 -50.64
CA ASN A 10 16.34 24.36 -51.28
C ASN A 10 15.70 23.15 -51.99
N THR A 11 16.20 21.92 -51.80
CA THR A 11 15.71 20.71 -52.50
C THR A 11 14.73 19.83 -51.73
N ILE A 12 14.32 20.18 -50.51
CA ILE A 12 13.72 19.19 -49.58
C ILE A 12 12.20 18.97 -49.75
N ASN A 13 11.47 19.76 -50.52
CA ASN A 13 9.99 19.64 -50.63
C ASN A 13 9.47 19.12 -51.99
N SER A 14 10.21 18.26 -52.68
CA SER A 14 9.66 17.59 -53.86
C SER A 14 8.66 16.49 -53.43
N PRO A 15 7.39 16.52 -53.88
CA PRO A 15 6.43 15.46 -53.58
C PRO A 15 6.97 14.11 -54.07
N ILE A 16 6.88 13.06 -53.22
CA ILE A 16 7.32 11.72 -53.59
C ILE A 16 6.57 11.30 -54.86
N SER A 17 7.32 11.01 -55.94
CA SER A 17 6.71 10.60 -57.19
C SER A 17 6.04 9.22 -57.03
N VAL A 18 4.95 8.98 -57.75
CA VAL A 18 4.28 7.65 -57.81
C VAL A 18 5.28 6.54 -58.17
N LYS A 19 6.32 6.87 -58.94
CA LYS A 19 7.42 5.96 -59.30
C LYS A 19 8.21 5.50 -58.07
N VAL A 20 8.48 6.39 -57.11
CA VAL A 20 9.18 6.03 -55.87
C VAL A 20 8.33 5.08 -55.01
N LEU A 21 7.02 5.33 -54.90
CA LEU A 21 6.11 4.43 -54.19
C LEU A 21 6.03 3.05 -54.85
N LYS A 22 5.98 2.99 -56.19
CA LYS A 22 6.00 1.72 -56.93
C LYS A 22 7.33 0.98 -56.76
N ASN A 23 8.44 1.70 -56.74
CA ASN A 23 9.75 1.09 -56.47
C ASN A 23 9.78 0.48 -55.06
N ALA A 24 9.22 1.17 -54.05
CA ALA A 24 9.15 0.67 -52.68
C ALA A 24 8.31 -0.61 -52.48
N GLU A 25 7.54 -1.05 -53.48
CA GLU A 25 6.87 -2.37 -53.46
C GLU A 25 7.88 -3.53 -53.61
N THR A 26 9.04 -3.26 -54.22
CA THR A 26 10.04 -4.28 -54.61
C THR A 26 11.48 -3.93 -54.25
N ASP A 27 11.77 -2.70 -53.80
CA ASP A 27 13.07 -2.24 -53.32
C ASP A 27 13.04 -1.80 -51.84
N LEU A 28 13.73 -2.55 -50.96
CA LEU A 28 13.77 -2.33 -49.52
C LEU A 28 14.40 -0.98 -49.11
N PRO A 29 15.55 -0.57 -49.69
CA PRO A 29 16.10 0.77 -49.43
C PRO A 29 15.10 1.89 -49.75
N THR A 30 14.37 1.79 -50.86
CA THR A 30 13.31 2.75 -51.21
C THR A 30 12.17 2.72 -50.18
N LEU A 31 11.74 1.53 -49.72
CA LEU A 31 10.73 1.43 -48.67
C LEU A 31 11.18 2.09 -47.36
N SER A 32 12.40 1.81 -46.92
CA SER A 32 13.01 2.42 -45.72
C SER A 32 13.04 3.95 -45.83
N HIS A 33 13.44 4.47 -46.99
CA HIS A 33 13.42 5.91 -47.26
C HIS A 33 12.01 6.51 -47.17
N VAL A 34 11.01 5.87 -47.82
CA VAL A 34 9.61 6.29 -47.76
C VAL A 34 9.09 6.30 -46.32
N SER A 35 9.38 5.24 -45.55
CA SER A 35 9.00 5.13 -44.15
C SER A 35 9.57 6.27 -43.31
N SER A 36 10.84 6.65 -43.53
CA SER A 36 11.49 7.74 -42.77
C SER A 36 10.90 9.13 -43.06
N MET A 37 10.37 9.36 -44.27
CA MET A 37 9.89 10.66 -44.72
C MET A 37 8.37 10.85 -44.60
N VAL A 38 7.60 9.78 -44.34
CA VAL A 38 6.14 9.78 -44.50
C VAL A 38 5.42 10.90 -43.74
N ASN A 39 5.89 11.28 -42.55
CA ASN A 39 5.28 12.34 -41.74
C ASN A 39 5.39 13.75 -42.37
N THR A 40 6.36 13.96 -43.26
CA THR A 40 6.56 15.24 -43.99
C THR A 40 5.76 15.35 -45.28
N LEU A 41 5.15 14.24 -45.72
CA LEU A 41 4.48 14.19 -47.01
C LEU A 41 3.10 14.87 -46.97
N PRO A 42 2.62 15.40 -48.11
CA PRO A 42 1.24 15.79 -48.26
C PRO A 42 0.26 14.68 -47.89
N ASP A 43 -0.85 15.08 -47.30
CA ASP A 43 -1.90 14.21 -46.74
C ASP A 43 -2.38 13.10 -47.72
N LYS A 44 -2.50 13.41 -49.02
CA LYS A 44 -2.84 12.44 -50.07
C LYS A 44 -1.75 11.38 -50.27
N GLN A 45 -0.48 11.77 -50.18
CA GLN A 45 0.66 10.86 -50.34
C GLN A 45 0.85 9.98 -49.10
N GLN A 46 0.56 10.50 -47.90
CA GLN A 46 0.52 9.71 -46.67
C GLN A 46 -0.45 8.53 -46.79
N GLY A 47 -1.63 8.73 -47.41
CA GLY A 47 -2.57 7.65 -47.71
C GLY A 47 -2.03 6.58 -48.66
N LEU A 48 -1.27 6.99 -49.68
CA LEU A 48 -0.63 6.03 -50.58
C LEU A 48 0.49 5.24 -49.89
N CYS A 49 1.27 5.91 -49.02
CA CYS A 49 2.30 5.26 -48.22
C CYS A 49 1.69 4.25 -47.23
N PHE A 50 0.57 4.59 -46.59
CA PHE A 50 -0.14 3.66 -45.71
C PHE A 50 -0.55 2.38 -46.46
N ASN A 51 -1.13 2.51 -47.65
CA ASN A 51 -1.51 1.35 -48.47
C ASN A 51 -0.29 0.49 -48.85
N LEU A 52 0.84 1.13 -49.16
CA LEU A 52 2.12 0.45 -49.41
C LEU A 52 2.61 -0.31 -48.17
N PHE A 53 2.52 0.28 -46.98
CA PHE A 53 2.90 -0.40 -45.73
C PHE A 53 1.97 -1.59 -45.44
N HIS A 54 0.65 -1.40 -45.59
CA HIS A 54 -0.33 -2.48 -45.42
C HIS A 54 -0.10 -3.63 -46.41
N HIS A 55 0.22 -3.33 -47.68
CA HIS A 55 0.57 -4.34 -48.68
C HIS A 55 1.68 -5.28 -48.21
N HIS A 56 2.74 -4.76 -47.60
CA HIS A 56 3.84 -5.59 -47.09
C HIS A 56 3.45 -6.41 -45.85
N LEU A 57 2.52 -5.92 -45.03
CA LEU A 57 1.99 -6.64 -43.85
C LEU A 57 0.98 -7.75 -44.22
N GLN A 58 0.31 -7.64 -45.37
CA GLN A 58 -0.64 -8.65 -45.86
C GLN A 58 0.03 -9.94 -46.34
N LYS A 59 1.30 -9.89 -46.74
CA LYS A 59 2.09 -11.07 -47.11
C LYS A 59 2.10 -12.08 -45.96
N LYS A 60 2.08 -13.37 -46.29
CA LYS A 60 2.13 -14.44 -45.26
C LYS A 60 3.49 -14.45 -44.59
N ILE A 61 3.54 -14.92 -43.34
CA ILE A 61 4.78 -14.98 -42.58
C ILE A 61 5.77 -15.91 -43.28
N GLU A 62 5.28 -17.06 -43.75
CA GLU A 62 6.07 -18.09 -44.41
C GLU A 62 6.69 -17.58 -45.72
N ASP A 63 5.95 -16.78 -46.48
CA ASP A 63 6.42 -16.23 -47.76
C ASP A 63 7.63 -15.31 -47.54
N HIS A 64 7.57 -14.45 -46.51
CA HIS A 64 8.72 -13.61 -46.16
C HIS A 64 9.91 -14.43 -45.69
N LEU A 65 9.70 -15.42 -44.80
CA LEU A 65 10.77 -16.27 -44.28
C LEU A 65 11.55 -17.04 -45.35
N CYS A 66 10.94 -17.31 -46.51
CA CYS A 66 11.58 -18.07 -47.59
C CYS A 66 12.32 -17.19 -48.61
N ASP A 67 11.90 -15.93 -48.79
CA ASP A 67 12.27 -15.13 -49.96
C ASP A 67 13.47 -14.17 -49.75
N SER A 68 14.00 -14.01 -48.53
CA SER A 68 15.14 -13.12 -48.31
C SER A 68 16.05 -13.51 -47.14
N ASP A 69 17.31 -13.10 -47.22
CA ASP A 69 18.31 -13.27 -46.16
C ASP A 69 17.94 -12.52 -44.87
N ASN A 70 17.05 -11.51 -44.96
CA ASN A 70 16.52 -10.78 -43.80
C ASN A 70 15.02 -10.48 -43.97
N PRO A 71 14.15 -11.49 -43.72
CA PRO A 71 12.72 -11.45 -44.04
C PRO A 71 11.94 -10.39 -43.27
N TYR A 72 12.54 -9.85 -42.22
CA TYR A 72 11.86 -8.92 -41.35
C TYR A 72 12.16 -7.44 -41.63
N ASP A 73 13.15 -7.12 -42.47
CA ASP A 73 13.46 -5.72 -42.76
C ASP A 73 12.29 -5.02 -43.47
N TRP A 74 11.60 -5.75 -44.35
CA TRP A 74 10.40 -5.28 -45.03
C TRP A 74 9.27 -4.93 -44.07
N VAL A 75 8.98 -5.86 -43.15
CA VAL A 75 7.95 -5.71 -42.12
C VAL A 75 8.33 -4.59 -41.15
N THR A 76 9.59 -4.53 -40.75
CA THR A 76 10.16 -3.49 -39.88
C THR A 76 10.01 -2.11 -40.52
N CYS A 77 10.36 -1.97 -41.81
CA CYS A 77 10.18 -0.72 -42.53
C CYS A 77 8.70 -0.33 -42.65
N ALA A 78 7.81 -1.28 -42.91
CA ALA A 78 6.37 -1.02 -42.97
C ALA A 78 5.81 -0.56 -41.61
N LEU A 79 6.18 -1.24 -40.51
CA LEU A 79 5.78 -0.86 -39.15
C LEU A 79 6.37 0.50 -38.74
N LEU A 80 7.63 0.79 -39.12
CA LEU A 80 8.24 2.10 -38.92
C LEU A 80 7.47 3.20 -39.68
N GLY A 81 7.04 2.92 -40.90
CA GLY A 81 6.21 3.82 -41.69
C GLY A 81 4.86 4.11 -41.02
N ILE A 82 4.19 3.09 -40.49
CA ILE A 82 2.92 3.24 -39.74
C ILE A 82 3.16 4.04 -38.44
N ARG A 83 4.23 3.75 -37.71
CA ARG A 83 4.65 4.53 -36.54
C ARG A 83 4.85 6.00 -36.88
N ASN A 84 5.55 6.29 -37.98
CA ASN A 84 5.85 7.66 -38.39
C ASN A 84 4.61 8.43 -38.87
N LEU A 85 3.59 7.76 -39.40
CA LEU A 85 2.28 8.39 -39.64
C LEU A 85 1.65 8.87 -38.33
N GLY A 86 1.74 8.06 -37.28
CA GLY A 86 1.30 8.40 -35.93
C GLY A 86 -0.23 8.51 -35.77
N THR A 87 -0.65 8.66 -34.51
CA THR A 87 -2.09 8.68 -34.15
C THR A 87 -2.87 9.81 -34.82
N GLU A 88 -2.26 11.00 -34.95
CA GLU A 88 -2.95 12.18 -35.49
C GLU A 88 -3.29 12.04 -36.97
N TYR A 89 -2.49 11.32 -37.77
CA TYR A 89 -2.80 11.05 -39.18
C TYR A 89 -4.14 10.31 -39.33
N PHE A 90 -4.35 9.28 -38.50
CA PHE A 90 -5.53 8.43 -38.58
C PHE A 90 -6.79 9.10 -38.02
N LYS A 91 -6.66 10.01 -37.05
CA LYS A 91 -7.77 10.81 -36.53
C LYS A 91 -8.33 11.84 -37.52
N ARG A 92 -7.58 12.22 -38.56
CA ARG A 92 -8.00 13.26 -39.52
C ARG A 92 -9.29 12.91 -40.29
N SER A 93 -9.64 11.62 -40.44
CA SER A 93 -10.87 11.22 -41.12
C SER A 93 -11.33 9.84 -40.70
N GLU A 94 -12.65 9.60 -40.69
CA GLU A 94 -13.21 8.29 -40.37
C GLU A 94 -12.71 7.20 -41.34
N ASN A 95 -12.54 7.53 -42.63
CA ASN A 95 -11.99 6.58 -43.61
C ASN A 95 -10.61 6.05 -43.20
N ARG A 96 -9.71 6.91 -42.72
CA ARG A 96 -8.37 6.49 -42.26
C ARG A 96 -8.40 5.67 -40.99
N LYS A 97 -9.29 6.03 -40.07
CA LYS A 97 -9.55 5.21 -38.89
C LYS A 97 -10.00 3.81 -39.31
N GLN A 98 -10.94 3.69 -40.24
CA GLN A 98 -11.39 2.39 -40.77
C GLN A 98 -10.28 1.65 -41.52
N GLN A 99 -9.41 2.35 -42.25
CA GLN A 99 -8.22 1.77 -42.88
C GLN A 99 -7.25 1.18 -41.86
N PHE A 100 -6.98 1.89 -40.75
CA PHE A 100 -6.15 1.35 -39.67
C PHE A 100 -6.80 0.13 -39.02
N ILE A 101 -8.10 0.21 -38.71
CA ILE A 101 -8.87 -0.91 -38.14
C ILE A 101 -8.77 -2.14 -39.03
N GLY A 102 -8.95 -1.99 -40.34
CA GLY A 102 -8.80 -3.10 -41.30
C GLY A 102 -7.38 -3.64 -41.43
N CYS A 103 -6.36 -2.86 -41.07
CA CYS A 103 -4.95 -3.25 -41.09
C CYS A 103 -4.48 -3.86 -39.76
N TRP A 104 -5.19 -3.63 -38.66
CA TRP A 104 -4.82 -4.09 -37.32
C TRP A 104 -4.53 -5.59 -37.22
N PRO A 105 -5.34 -6.51 -37.79
CA PRO A 105 -5.04 -7.95 -37.73
C PRO A 105 -3.68 -8.30 -38.34
N ASP A 106 -3.29 -7.65 -39.43
CA ASP A 106 -1.99 -7.86 -40.08
C ASP A 106 -0.85 -7.26 -39.25
N ILE A 107 -1.03 -6.05 -38.69
CA ILE A 107 -0.05 -5.43 -37.77
C ILE A 107 0.17 -6.36 -36.57
N PHE A 108 -0.89 -6.81 -35.92
CA PHE A 108 -0.83 -7.62 -34.72
C PHE A 108 -0.20 -9.00 -34.97
N LYS A 109 -0.58 -9.66 -36.07
CA LYS A 109 0.04 -10.90 -36.55
C LYS A 109 1.56 -10.77 -36.65
N TRP A 110 2.05 -9.68 -37.26
CA TRP A 110 3.48 -9.43 -37.40
C TRP A 110 4.17 -9.06 -36.09
N LEU A 111 3.54 -8.26 -35.22
CA LEU A 111 4.09 -7.96 -33.89
C LEU A 111 4.29 -9.25 -33.06
N ARG A 112 3.33 -10.19 -33.08
CA ARG A 112 3.48 -11.50 -32.43
C ARG A 112 4.58 -12.34 -33.06
N ALA A 113 4.66 -12.39 -34.39
CA ALA A 113 5.70 -13.13 -35.08
C ALA A 113 7.10 -12.61 -34.75
N MET A 114 7.29 -11.29 -34.80
CA MET A 114 8.55 -10.63 -34.48
C MET A 114 8.96 -10.84 -33.02
N LEU A 115 8.00 -10.88 -32.09
CA LEU A 115 8.25 -11.18 -30.67
C LEU A 115 8.92 -12.55 -30.46
N ASN A 116 8.63 -13.54 -31.29
CA ASN A 116 9.20 -14.89 -31.17
C ASN A 116 10.61 -15.04 -31.78
N VAL A 117 11.07 -14.07 -32.58
CA VAL A 117 12.34 -14.17 -33.33
C VAL A 117 13.32 -13.05 -33.01
N GLN A 118 13.04 -12.27 -31.97
CA GLN A 118 13.79 -11.07 -31.63
C GLN A 118 15.28 -11.30 -31.40
N ASP A 119 15.71 -12.51 -31.03
CA ASP A 119 17.12 -12.84 -30.77
C ASP A 119 18.00 -12.73 -32.01
N SER A 120 17.37 -12.75 -33.18
CA SER A 120 18.02 -12.60 -34.48
C SER A 120 18.10 -11.15 -34.94
N PHE A 121 17.42 -10.21 -34.26
CA PHE A 121 17.44 -8.80 -34.60
C PHE A 121 18.50 -8.05 -33.80
N GLU A 122 19.43 -7.41 -34.51
CA GLU A 122 20.49 -6.60 -33.91
C GLU A 122 19.96 -5.34 -33.19
N ASP A 123 18.76 -4.86 -33.53
CA ASP A 123 18.18 -3.64 -32.95
C ASP A 123 16.90 -3.93 -32.16
N GLY A 124 17.06 -4.56 -31.00
CA GLY A 124 15.96 -4.90 -30.09
C GLY A 124 15.11 -3.69 -29.69
N LEU A 125 15.66 -2.47 -29.67
CA LEU A 125 14.94 -1.25 -29.26
C LEU A 125 13.83 -0.86 -30.24
N LEU A 126 14.01 -1.11 -31.54
CA LEU A 126 13.04 -0.77 -32.56
C LEU A 126 11.72 -1.53 -32.38
N PHE A 127 11.79 -2.83 -32.11
CA PHE A 127 10.59 -3.66 -31.91
C PHE A 127 9.68 -3.11 -30.79
N TRP A 128 10.27 -2.83 -29.62
CA TRP A 128 9.51 -2.35 -28.45
C TRP A 128 8.88 -0.98 -28.71
N SER A 129 9.56 -0.14 -29.48
CA SER A 129 9.02 1.14 -29.94
C SER A 129 7.84 0.95 -30.89
N PHE A 130 7.89 -0.01 -31.82
CA PHE A 130 6.79 -0.30 -32.73
C PHE A 130 5.57 -0.84 -32.00
N ALA A 131 5.76 -1.82 -31.11
CA ALA A 131 4.67 -2.37 -30.31
C ALA A 131 3.97 -1.27 -29.49
N ALA A 132 4.75 -0.38 -28.85
CA ALA A 132 4.20 0.76 -28.11
C ALA A 132 3.36 1.69 -28.99
N GLU A 133 3.89 2.13 -30.15
CA GLU A 133 3.17 3.08 -31.01
C GLU A 133 1.96 2.43 -31.69
N ALA A 134 2.08 1.20 -32.18
CA ALA A 134 0.96 0.49 -32.79
C ALA A 134 -0.21 0.34 -31.80
N THR A 135 0.07 -0.04 -30.55
CA THR A 135 -0.96 -0.12 -29.52
C THR A 135 -1.47 1.27 -29.11
N ARG A 136 -0.66 2.34 -29.17
CA ARG A 136 -1.10 3.72 -28.94
C ARG A 136 -2.11 4.19 -29.97
N ILE A 137 -1.81 3.93 -31.25
CA ILE A 137 -2.72 4.23 -32.35
C ILE A 137 -4.00 3.40 -32.15
N CYS A 138 -3.88 2.11 -31.82
CA CYS A 138 -5.02 1.24 -31.55
C CYS A 138 -5.91 1.74 -30.41
N LEU A 139 -5.33 2.09 -29.24
CA LEU A 139 -6.05 2.64 -28.10
C LEU A 139 -6.86 3.89 -28.46
N SER A 140 -6.34 4.71 -29.38
CA SER A 140 -7.02 5.91 -29.81
C SER A 140 -8.14 5.69 -30.84
N LEU A 141 -8.10 4.60 -31.60
CA LEU A 141 -8.95 4.41 -32.79
C LEU A 141 -9.91 3.22 -32.67
N HIS A 142 -9.50 2.17 -31.97
CA HIS A 142 -10.20 0.90 -31.85
C HIS A 142 -9.89 0.23 -30.51
N GLN A 143 -10.60 0.67 -29.46
CA GLN A 143 -10.38 0.14 -28.11
C GLN A 143 -10.85 -1.31 -27.97
N ASP A 144 -11.89 -1.72 -28.70
CA ASP A 144 -12.52 -3.03 -28.53
C ASP A 144 -11.55 -4.22 -28.74
N VAL A 145 -10.63 -4.12 -29.69
CA VAL A 145 -9.63 -5.17 -29.94
C VAL A 145 -8.64 -5.34 -28.78
N LEU A 146 -8.46 -4.31 -27.93
CA LEU A 146 -7.60 -4.41 -26.75
C LEU A 146 -8.24 -5.25 -25.62
N HIS A 147 -9.50 -5.68 -25.78
CA HIS A 147 -10.15 -6.65 -24.89
C HIS A 147 -9.94 -8.11 -25.32
N GLU A 148 -9.35 -8.37 -26.48
CA GLU A 148 -9.15 -9.73 -26.98
C GLU A 148 -8.05 -10.45 -26.18
N ASP A 149 -8.31 -11.70 -25.79
CA ASP A 149 -7.40 -12.51 -24.95
C ASP A 149 -5.98 -12.59 -25.55
N GLU A 150 -5.87 -12.75 -26.88
CA GLU A 150 -4.56 -12.82 -27.54
C GLU A 150 -3.79 -11.50 -27.48
N VAL A 151 -4.49 -10.37 -27.52
CA VAL A 151 -3.88 -9.03 -27.42
C VAL A 151 -3.41 -8.76 -25.99
N VAL A 152 -4.19 -9.19 -24.99
CA VAL A 152 -3.78 -9.12 -23.57
C VAL A 152 -2.57 -10.02 -23.32
N GLU A 153 -2.56 -11.25 -23.85
CA GLU A 153 -1.39 -12.14 -23.78
C GLU A 153 -0.15 -11.50 -24.41
N PHE A 154 -0.28 -10.96 -25.62
CA PHE A 154 0.81 -10.23 -26.28
C PHE A 154 1.30 -9.06 -25.44
N ALA A 155 0.38 -8.28 -24.85
CA ALA A 155 0.71 -7.15 -24.01
C ALA A 155 1.47 -7.56 -22.73
N VAL A 156 1.09 -8.69 -22.13
CA VAL A 156 1.82 -9.29 -21.01
C VAL A 156 3.21 -9.73 -21.45
N ARG A 157 3.38 -10.40 -22.59
CA ARG A 157 4.72 -10.73 -23.12
C ARG A 157 5.56 -9.49 -23.40
N CYS A 158 4.94 -8.43 -23.92
CA CYS A 158 5.63 -7.16 -24.14
C CYS A 158 6.10 -6.50 -22.86
N TRP A 159 5.29 -6.62 -21.81
CA TRP A 159 5.70 -6.22 -20.48
C TRP A 159 6.84 -7.09 -19.98
N ILE A 160 6.69 -8.41 -19.95
CA ILE A 160 7.72 -9.35 -19.46
C ILE A 160 9.07 -9.07 -20.11
N GLY A 161 9.06 -8.71 -21.41
CA GLY A 161 10.25 -8.29 -22.11
C GLY A 161 11.27 -9.42 -22.22
N ARG A 162 12.54 -9.04 -22.36
CA ARG A 162 13.66 -9.98 -22.37
C ARG A 162 14.92 -9.32 -21.86
N GLN A 163 15.81 -10.14 -21.31
CA GLN A 163 17.17 -9.71 -21.05
C GLN A 163 18.03 -9.88 -22.30
N GLY A 164 18.64 -8.81 -22.79
CA GLY A 164 19.57 -8.87 -23.92
C GLY A 164 20.91 -9.52 -23.55
N LYS A 165 21.73 -9.78 -24.56
CA LYS A 165 23.08 -10.35 -24.39
C LYS A 165 24.02 -9.42 -23.60
N ASP A 166 23.71 -8.13 -23.59
CA ASP A 166 24.37 -7.08 -22.80
C ASP A 166 23.89 -7.04 -21.33
N GLY A 167 22.88 -7.83 -20.98
CA GLY A 167 22.26 -7.83 -19.66
C GLY A 167 21.21 -6.74 -19.46
N GLU A 168 20.97 -5.87 -20.45
CA GLU A 168 19.91 -4.85 -20.38
C GLU A 168 18.53 -5.50 -20.52
N ASP A 169 17.56 -4.93 -19.82
CA ASP A 169 16.16 -5.37 -19.84
C ASP A 169 15.39 -4.61 -20.91
N TYR A 170 15.00 -5.31 -21.96
CA TYR A 170 14.29 -4.77 -23.11
C TYR A 170 12.80 -5.12 -23.03
N TYR A 171 11.95 -4.11 -22.85
CA TYR A 171 10.51 -4.27 -22.70
C TYR A 171 9.76 -3.02 -23.12
N THR A 172 8.43 -3.11 -23.17
CA THR A 172 7.55 -1.94 -23.31
C THR A 172 6.31 -2.08 -22.44
N GLU A 173 6.05 -1.06 -21.60
CA GLU A 173 4.88 -1.05 -20.73
C GLU A 173 3.57 -0.69 -21.45
N PHE A 174 3.67 0.02 -22.58
CA PHE A 174 2.52 0.70 -23.16
C PHE A 174 1.41 -0.26 -23.62
N PRO A 175 1.70 -1.41 -24.27
CA PRO A 175 0.66 -2.36 -24.64
C PRO A 175 -0.16 -2.85 -23.45
N LEU A 176 0.50 -3.20 -22.34
CA LEU A 176 -0.18 -3.65 -21.13
C LEU A 176 -1.00 -2.52 -20.51
N MET A 177 -0.41 -1.34 -20.37
CA MET A 177 -1.11 -0.15 -19.86
C MET A 177 -2.37 0.16 -20.68
N ALA A 178 -2.32 0.04 -22.01
CA ALA A 178 -3.45 0.28 -22.89
C ALA A 178 -4.57 -0.76 -22.70
N CYS A 179 -4.22 -2.05 -22.62
CA CYS A 179 -5.18 -3.12 -22.35
C CYS A 179 -5.86 -2.92 -20.98
N LEU A 180 -5.08 -2.63 -19.93
CA LEU A 180 -5.61 -2.35 -18.59
C LEU A 180 -6.53 -1.14 -18.57
N SER A 181 -6.18 -0.07 -19.30
CA SER A 181 -7.00 1.13 -19.40
C SER A 181 -8.37 0.84 -20.01
N VAL A 182 -8.39 0.06 -21.08
CA VAL A 182 -9.61 -0.35 -21.78
C VAL A 182 -10.46 -1.32 -20.93
N LEU A 183 -9.83 -2.28 -20.24
CA LEU A 183 -10.51 -3.16 -19.31
C LEU A 183 -11.23 -2.36 -18.20
N LEU A 184 -10.52 -1.39 -17.59
CA LEU A 184 -11.08 -0.56 -16.54
C LEU A 184 -12.26 0.30 -17.01
N THR A 185 -12.15 0.95 -18.17
CA THR A 185 -13.23 1.82 -18.69
C THR A 185 -14.43 1.01 -19.19
N GLY A 186 -14.18 -0.13 -19.86
CA GLY A 186 -15.22 -0.99 -20.40
C GLY A 186 -16.07 -1.65 -19.31
N GLU A 187 -15.47 -2.10 -18.22
CA GLU A 187 -16.19 -2.73 -17.10
C GLU A 187 -17.05 -1.74 -16.32
N GLN A 188 -16.55 -0.51 -16.09
CA GLN A 188 -17.33 0.55 -15.46
C GLN A 188 -18.60 0.89 -16.24
N GLN A 189 -18.53 0.85 -17.57
CA GLN A 189 -19.69 1.11 -18.44
C GLN A 189 -20.67 -0.07 -18.48
N ARG A 190 -20.17 -1.31 -18.42
CA ARG A 190 -20.99 -2.52 -18.54
C ARG A 190 -21.51 -3.06 -17.20
N GLY A 191 -21.05 -2.53 -16.08
CA GLY A 191 -21.37 -3.06 -14.75
C GLY A 191 -20.83 -4.47 -14.52
N VAL A 192 -19.77 -4.85 -15.24
CA VAL A 192 -19.11 -6.15 -15.11
C VAL A 192 -18.23 -6.15 -13.86
N ASP A 193 -18.15 -7.29 -13.18
CA ASP A 193 -17.29 -7.47 -12.01
C ASP A 193 -15.80 -7.34 -12.38
N LEU A 194 -15.13 -6.33 -11.81
CA LEU A 194 -13.71 -6.01 -11.99
C LEU A 194 -12.79 -7.23 -11.73
N ALA A 195 -13.22 -8.17 -10.90
CA ALA A 195 -12.50 -9.40 -10.65
C ALA A 195 -12.26 -10.23 -11.93
N THR A 196 -13.15 -10.12 -12.92
CA THR A 196 -13.05 -10.84 -14.20
C THR A 196 -11.85 -10.35 -15.03
N SER A 197 -11.56 -9.05 -15.02
CA SER A 197 -10.38 -8.51 -15.71
C SER A 197 -9.07 -8.95 -15.08
N GLY A 198 -9.00 -9.04 -13.75
CA GLY A 198 -7.84 -9.61 -13.05
C GLY A 198 -7.55 -11.04 -13.52
N TYR A 199 -8.58 -11.88 -13.63
CA TYR A 199 -8.46 -13.26 -14.11
C TYR A 199 -7.94 -13.36 -15.56
N ARG A 200 -8.27 -12.40 -16.43
CA ARG A 200 -7.74 -12.38 -17.80
C ARG A 200 -6.23 -12.15 -17.83
N ILE A 201 -5.72 -11.28 -16.95
CA ILE A 201 -4.28 -11.05 -16.84
C ILE A 201 -3.59 -12.27 -16.23
N GLU A 202 -4.21 -12.94 -15.24
CA GLU A 202 -3.71 -14.22 -14.73
C GLU A 202 -3.61 -15.27 -15.82
N LYS A 203 -4.66 -15.47 -16.61
CA LYS A 203 -4.65 -16.40 -17.75
C LYS A 203 -3.57 -16.04 -18.77
N ALA A 204 -3.34 -14.76 -19.02
CA ALA A 204 -2.28 -14.28 -19.90
C ALA A 204 -0.87 -14.53 -19.32
N LEU A 205 -0.69 -14.40 -18.00
CA LEU A 205 0.55 -14.77 -17.31
C LEU A 205 0.79 -16.28 -17.39
N ASP A 206 -0.23 -17.09 -17.12
CA ASP A 206 -0.17 -18.56 -17.22
C ASP A 206 0.22 -19.01 -18.63
N ALA A 207 -0.33 -18.36 -19.68
CA ALA A 207 0.04 -18.60 -21.07
C ALA A 207 1.48 -18.21 -21.43
N CYS A 208 2.14 -17.43 -20.56
CA CYS A 208 3.54 -17.06 -20.66
C CYS A 208 4.44 -17.85 -19.68
N ASP A 209 3.92 -18.91 -19.05
CA ASP A 209 4.60 -19.70 -18.01
C ASP A 209 5.09 -18.86 -16.83
N LEU A 210 4.37 -17.78 -16.49
CA LEU A 210 4.68 -16.90 -15.36
C LEU A 210 3.57 -16.91 -14.32
N ASP A 211 3.95 -16.63 -13.08
CA ASP A 211 2.99 -16.32 -12.03
C ASP A 211 2.95 -14.82 -11.68
N ILE A 212 2.06 -14.48 -10.74
CA ILE A 212 1.87 -13.11 -10.24
C ILE A 212 3.12 -12.60 -9.51
N SER A 213 3.87 -13.48 -8.83
CA SER A 213 5.08 -13.14 -8.10
C SER A 213 6.20 -12.75 -9.07
N ASP A 214 6.36 -13.49 -10.18
CA ASP A 214 7.30 -13.14 -11.25
C ASP A 214 6.99 -11.76 -11.83
N PHE A 215 5.71 -11.51 -12.12
CA PHE A 215 5.24 -10.25 -12.65
C PHE A 215 5.49 -9.08 -11.67
N ALA A 216 5.20 -9.26 -10.37
CA ALA A 216 5.49 -8.27 -9.33
C ALA A 216 7.00 -8.02 -9.15
N SER A 217 7.81 -9.08 -9.21
CA SER A 217 9.27 -9.00 -9.11
C SER A 217 9.90 -8.21 -10.26
N ALA A 218 9.45 -8.48 -11.49
CA ALA A 218 9.86 -7.73 -12.67
C ALA A 218 9.50 -6.24 -12.55
N PHE A 219 8.29 -5.95 -12.04
CA PHE A 219 7.86 -4.58 -11.78
C PHE A 219 8.81 -3.85 -10.82
N VAL A 220 9.10 -4.45 -9.66
CA VAL A 220 9.97 -3.85 -8.63
C VAL A 220 11.37 -3.61 -9.17
N THR A 221 11.91 -4.61 -9.88
CA THR A 221 13.25 -4.55 -10.45
C THR A 221 13.36 -3.39 -11.43
N ARG A 222 12.40 -3.25 -12.35
CA ARG A 222 12.37 -2.17 -13.33
C ARG A 222 12.18 -0.81 -12.70
N LEU A 223 11.28 -0.69 -11.72
CA LEU A 223 11.08 0.56 -11.01
C LEU A 223 12.37 0.99 -10.29
N ALA A 224 13.03 0.07 -9.61
CA ALA A 224 14.31 0.33 -8.94
C ALA A 224 15.42 0.73 -9.94
N GLN A 225 15.52 0.04 -11.07
CA GLN A 225 16.46 0.40 -12.13
C GLN A 225 16.20 1.82 -12.68
N ARG A 226 14.93 2.19 -12.92
CA ARG A 226 14.58 3.54 -13.39
C ARG A 226 14.92 4.60 -12.35
N ILE A 227 14.66 4.35 -11.06
CA ILE A 227 15.05 5.25 -9.96
C ILE A 227 16.57 5.44 -9.94
N ASN A 228 17.36 4.35 -10.00
CA ASN A 228 18.82 4.44 -9.98
C ASN A 228 19.37 5.18 -11.21
N LYS A 229 18.84 4.92 -12.42
CA LYS A 229 19.21 5.67 -13.64
C LYS A 229 18.85 7.16 -13.52
N SER A 230 17.77 7.49 -12.79
CA SER A 230 17.30 8.87 -12.58
C SER A 230 18.25 9.71 -11.72
N GLU A 231 18.88 9.11 -10.71
CA GLU A 231 19.85 9.79 -9.85
C GLU A 231 21.11 10.23 -10.62
N HIS A 232 21.44 9.54 -11.72
CA HIS A 232 22.62 9.86 -12.53
C HIS A 232 22.33 10.82 -13.69
N THR A 233 21.08 10.90 -14.17
CA THR A 233 20.72 11.60 -15.43
C THR A 233 20.03 12.95 -15.19
N THR A 234 20.07 13.46 -13.95
CA THR A 234 19.40 14.70 -13.49
C THR A 234 19.76 15.97 -14.28
N ARG A 235 20.72 15.93 -15.21
CA ARG A 235 21.17 17.08 -16.00
C ARG A 235 20.43 17.31 -17.33
N MET A 236 19.63 16.37 -17.82
CA MET A 236 19.18 16.39 -19.23
C MET A 236 17.66 16.62 -19.46
N GLY A 237 16.83 16.78 -18.42
CA GLY A 237 15.41 17.15 -18.59
C GLY A 237 14.48 16.08 -19.22
N GLU A 238 15.01 14.96 -19.71
CA GLU A 238 14.24 13.85 -20.32
C GLU A 238 13.74 12.80 -19.32
N LEU A 239 14.20 12.89 -18.07
CA LEU A 239 13.87 11.99 -16.96
C LEU A 239 12.37 11.75 -16.69
N PRO A 240 11.46 12.74 -16.89
CA PRO A 240 10.06 12.58 -16.47
C PRO A 240 9.34 11.47 -17.24
N PHE A 241 9.64 11.27 -18.52
CA PHE A 241 8.82 10.38 -19.36
C PHE A 241 9.02 8.90 -19.00
N ALA A 242 10.24 8.52 -18.61
CA ALA A 242 10.55 7.17 -18.17
C ALA A 242 9.91 6.84 -16.81
N MET A 243 9.62 7.82 -15.95
CA MET A 243 9.00 7.53 -14.64
C MET A 243 7.48 7.47 -14.67
N VAL A 244 6.84 7.77 -15.80
CA VAL A 244 5.38 7.87 -15.92
C VAL A 244 4.72 6.51 -16.17
N GLY A 245 5.28 5.69 -17.07
CA GLY A 245 4.61 4.47 -17.55
C GLY A 245 4.44 3.35 -16.51
N LEU A 246 5.50 3.00 -15.76
CA LEU A 246 5.42 1.91 -14.78
C LEU A 246 4.41 2.22 -13.65
N PRO A 247 4.48 3.37 -12.96
CA PRO A 247 3.55 3.63 -11.87
C PRO A 247 2.10 3.75 -12.33
N GLN A 248 1.85 4.29 -13.53
CA GLN A 248 0.51 4.31 -14.11
C GLN A 248 -0.03 2.90 -14.37
N THR A 249 0.80 2.02 -14.93
CA THR A 249 0.45 0.61 -15.13
C THR A 249 0.08 -0.05 -13.80
N LEU A 250 0.86 0.20 -12.75
CA LEU A 250 0.58 -0.33 -11.41
C LEU A 250 -0.70 0.24 -10.80
N GLY A 251 -0.93 1.55 -10.96
CA GLY A 251 -2.17 2.20 -10.53
C GLY A 251 -3.40 1.61 -11.21
N LEU A 252 -3.30 1.29 -12.50
CA LEU A 252 -4.37 0.62 -13.24
C LEU A 252 -4.63 -0.81 -12.72
N ILE A 253 -3.57 -1.58 -12.49
CA ILE A 253 -3.67 -2.93 -11.91
C ILE A 253 -4.39 -2.91 -10.56
N VAL A 254 -4.00 -1.99 -9.68
CA VAL A 254 -4.61 -1.85 -8.36
C VAL A 254 -6.09 -1.42 -8.47
N ARG A 255 -6.42 -0.53 -9.41
CA ARG A 255 -7.81 -0.09 -9.67
C ARG A 255 -8.71 -1.18 -10.22
N LEU A 256 -8.17 -2.16 -10.93
CA LEU A 256 -8.90 -3.37 -11.33
C LEU A 256 -9.21 -4.30 -10.15
N ARG A 257 -8.80 -3.94 -8.92
CA ARG A 257 -8.99 -4.75 -7.70
C ARG A 257 -8.50 -6.18 -7.89
N TRP A 258 -7.35 -6.33 -8.54
CA TRP A 258 -6.76 -7.64 -8.76
C TRP A 258 -6.24 -8.22 -7.45
N LEU A 259 -7.14 -8.85 -6.68
CA LEU A 259 -6.94 -9.24 -5.28
C LEU A 259 -5.72 -10.15 -5.07
N ARG A 260 -5.34 -10.95 -6.07
CA ARG A 260 -4.16 -11.83 -5.98
C ARG A 260 -2.84 -11.09 -6.22
N PHE A 261 -2.86 -10.00 -6.99
CA PHE A 261 -1.68 -9.19 -7.25
C PHE A 261 -1.29 -8.31 -6.05
N ILE A 262 -2.26 -7.76 -5.33
CA ILE A 262 -1.98 -6.84 -4.22
C ILE A 262 -1.06 -7.51 -3.15
N PRO A 263 -1.29 -8.74 -2.67
CA PRO A 263 -0.37 -9.42 -1.75
C PRO A 263 1.07 -9.57 -2.28
N ALA A 264 1.26 -9.73 -3.60
CA ALA A 264 2.58 -9.86 -4.20
C ALA A 264 3.36 -8.53 -4.20
N VAL A 265 2.66 -7.39 -4.25
CA VAL A 265 3.27 -6.04 -4.16
C VAL A 265 3.32 -5.46 -2.75
N VAL A 266 2.61 -6.06 -1.81
CA VAL A 266 2.68 -5.71 -0.39
C VAL A 266 3.91 -6.37 0.24
N ASN A 267 5.07 -5.78 -0.03
CA ASN A 267 6.35 -6.17 0.56
C ASN A 267 7.17 -4.91 0.90
N PRO A 268 7.89 -4.88 2.04
CA PRO A 268 8.77 -3.77 2.42
C PRO A 268 9.70 -3.23 1.31
N LYS A 269 10.24 -4.11 0.45
CA LYS A 269 11.10 -3.71 -0.67
C LYS A 269 10.34 -2.90 -1.73
N VAL A 270 9.12 -3.34 -2.07
CA VAL A 270 8.25 -2.64 -3.00
C VAL A 270 7.88 -1.28 -2.42
N GLY A 271 7.48 -1.24 -1.15
CA GLY A 271 7.16 0.00 -0.44
C GLY A 271 8.28 1.03 -0.52
N ARG A 272 9.53 0.63 -0.23
CA ARG A 272 10.69 1.53 -0.35
C ARG A 272 10.88 2.05 -1.79
N CYS A 273 10.68 1.20 -2.80
CA CYS A 273 10.77 1.60 -4.20
C CYS A 273 9.66 2.59 -4.59
N LEU A 274 8.41 2.36 -4.14
CA LEU A 274 7.29 3.27 -4.40
C LEU A 274 7.53 4.66 -3.79
N VAL A 275 8.05 4.74 -2.57
CA VAL A 275 8.37 6.03 -1.93
C VAL A 275 9.54 6.72 -2.63
N ALA A 276 10.57 5.97 -3.05
CA ALA A 276 11.67 6.55 -3.81
C ALA A 276 11.21 7.09 -5.18
N ALA A 277 10.35 6.37 -5.90
CA ALA A 277 9.71 6.87 -7.11
C ALA A 277 8.89 8.14 -6.84
N LEU A 278 8.13 8.15 -5.74
CA LEU A 278 7.34 9.31 -5.33
C LEU A 278 8.22 10.52 -5.03
N GLN A 279 9.37 10.33 -4.36
CA GLN A 279 10.36 11.39 -4.12
C GLN A 279 10.86 12.01 -5.42
N VAL A 280 11.28 11.18 -6.38
CA VAL A 280 11.75 11.65 -7.69
C VAL A 280 10.69 12.48 -8.42
N VAL A 281 9.43 12.03 -8.41
CA VAL A 281 8.35 12.73 -9.13
C VAL A 281 7.91 14.02 -8.42
N VAL A 282 7.98 14.06 -7.08
CA VAL A 282 7.51 15.19 -6.27
C VAL A 282 8.53 16.33 -6.18
N ASP A 283 9.83 16.05 -6.31
CA ASP A 283 10.88 17.08 -6.18
C ASP A 283 11.00 18.00 -7.40
N GLU A 284 10.36 17.68 -8.53
CA GLU A 284 10.40 18.49 -9.75
C GLU A 284 9.21 19.49 -9.81
N TYR A 285 9.48 20.78 -9.60
CA TYR A 285 8.47 21.85 -9.62
C TYR A 285 8.55 22.74 -10.88
N PRO A 286 7.40 23.17 -11.47
CA PRO A 286 6.03 22.75 -11.20
C PRO A 286 5.70 21.36 -11.79
N PRO A 287 4.70 20.63 -11.24
CA PRO A 287 4.34 19.32 -11.76
C PRO A 287 3.56 19.42 -13.08
N SER A 288 3.94 18.62 -14.08
CA SER A 288 3.16 18.46 -15.32
C SER A 288 1.91 17.59 -15.08
N PRO A 289 0.89 17.64 -15.97
CA PRO A 289 -0.27 16.75 -15.86
C PRO A 289 0.08 15.26 -15.77
N ASP A 290 1.07 14.80 -16.53
CA ASP A 290 1.52 13.40 -16.51
C ASP A 290 2.17 13.03 -15.17
N ARG A 291 2.91 13.95 -14.54
CA ARG A 291 3.45 13.75 -13.20
C ARG A 291 2.36 13.65 -12.16
N LEU A 292 1.33 14.51 -12.23
CA LEU A 292 0.18 14.45 -11.33
C LEU A 292 -0.56 13.11 -11.45
N LEU A 293 -0.74 12.60 -12.66
CA LEU A 293 -1.30 11.27 -12.89
C LEU A 293 -0.41 10.15 -12.31
N THR A 294 0.90 10.30 -12.42
CA THR A 294 1.89 9.37 -11.85
C THR A 294 1.84 9.36 -10.31
N ILE A 295 1.80 10.55 -9.69
CA ILE A 295 1.64 10.72 -8.23
C ILE A 295 0.35 10.03 -7.77
N ASN A 296 -0.77 10.30 -8.43
CA ASN A 296 -2.05 9.67 -8.10
C ASN A 296 -1.99 8.14 -8.21
N SER A 297 -1.31 7.63 -9.23
CA SER A 297 -1.13 6.19 -9.41
C SER A 297 -0.31 5.58 -8.28
N LEU A 298 0.82 6.21 -7.91
CA LEU A 298 1.65 5.79 -6.77
C LEU A 298 0.89 5.84 -5.44
N LEU A 299 0.17 6.92 -5.16
CA LEU A 299 -0.64 7.05 -3.95
C LEU A 299 -1.77 6.03 -3.90
N SER A 300 -2.42 5.73 -5.03
CA SER A 300 -3.46 4.70 -5.12
C SER A 300 -2.90 3.32 -4.78
N VAL A 301 -1.72 2.99 -5.30
CA VAL A 301 -1.04 1.73 -5.00
C VAL A 301 -0.67 1.64 -3.52
N ILE A 302 -0.09 2.70 -2.96
CA ILE A 302 0.27 2.76 -1.53
C ILE A 302 -0.99 2.63 -0.67
N GLN A 303 -2.07 3.33 -0.99
CA GLN A 303 -3.33 3.25 -0.26
C GLN A 303 -3.88 1.82 -0.28
N CYS A 304 -4.01 1.19 -1.45
CA CYS A 304 -4.54 -0.17 -1.54
C CYS A 304 -3.62 -1.20 -0.86
N SER A 305 -2.32 -0.97 -0.88
CA SER A 305 -1.34 -1.77 -0.14
C SER A 305 -1.53 -1.62 1.37
N LEU A 306 -1.81 -0.40 1.85
CA LEU A 306 -2.12 -0.13 3.25
C LEU A 306 -3.46 -0.74 3.69
N LEU A 307 -4.42 -0.87 2.77
CA LEU A 307 -5.69 -1.56 3.06
C LEU A 307 -5.50 -3.07 3.29
N LEU A 308 -4.41 -3.68 2.82
CA LEU A 308 -4.05 -5.06 3.16
C LEU A 308 -3.37 -5.21 4.53
N GLN A 309 -3.08 -4.10 5.21
CA GLN A 309 -2.62 -4.09 6.60
C GLN A 309 -1.33 -4.85 6.89
N ASP A 310 -0.40 -4.89 5.94
CA ASP A 310 0.97 -5.34 6.20
C ASP A 310 1.76 -4.25 6.94
N VAL A 311 2.12 -4.56 8.19
CA VAL A 311 2.83 -3.64 9.09
C VAL A 311 4.25 -3.36 8.61
N ASP A 312 4.95 -4.37 8.09
CA ASP A 312 6.33 -4.21 7.64
C ASP A 312 6.39 -3.32 6.38
N PHE A 313 5.41 -3.43 5.48
CA PHE A 313 5.23 -2.51 4.36
C PHE A 313 4.98 -1.08 4.83
N ALA A 314 4.02 -0.87 5.75
CA ALA A 314 3.68 0.45 6.29
C ALA A 314 4.87 1.11 7.00
N VAL A 315 5.61 0.35 7.81
CA VAL A 315 6.85 0.80 8.45
C VAL A 315 7.88 1.19 7.40
N ALA A 316 8.11 0.34 6.39
CA ALA A 316 9.12 0.57 5.38
C ALA A 316 8.88 1.84 4.54
N ILE A 317 7.62 2.17 4.24
CA ILE A 317 7.31 3.41 3.50
C ILE A 317 7.50 4.66 4.38
N VAL A 318 7.11 4.61 5.65
CA VAL A 318 7.34 5.72 6.59
C VAL A 318 8.82 5.96 6.81
N GLU A 319 9.59 4.90 7.05
CA GLU A 319 11.07 4.96 7.19
C GLU A 319 11.74 5.55 5.95
N ARG A 320 11.18 5.35 4.75
CA ARG A 320 11.73 5.89 3.50
C ARG A 320 11.43 7.38 3.31
N GLY A 321 10.66 8.01 4.19
CA GLY A 321 10.36 9.44 4.17
C GLY A 321 9.01 9.79 3.51
N PHE A 322 8.07 8.85 3.48
CA PHE A 322 6.76 9.02 2.84
C PHE A 322 5.99 10.26 3.33
N LEU A 323 5.97 10.53 4.64
CA LEU A 323 5.23 11.68 5.19
C LEU A 323 5.69 13.03 4.60
N GLY A 324 6.99 13.18 4.34
CA GLY A 324 7.54 14.37 3.69
C GLY A 324 7.07 14.52 2.23
N CYS A 325 6.90 13.41 1.51
CA CYS A 325 6.33 13.41 0.16
C CYS A 325 4.87 13.84 0.17
N VAL A 326 4.06 13.28 1.08
CA VAL A 326 2.63 13.58 1.14
C VAL A 326 2.36 15.04 1.46
N ILE A 327 3.13 15.67 2.35
CA ILE A 327 3.00 17.11 2.62
C ILE A 327 3.26 17.94 1.36
N LYS A 328 4.31 17.61 0.59
CA LYS A 328 4.60 18.29 -0.68
C LYS A 328 3.46 18.10 -1.70
N ILE A 329 2.94 16.88 -1.83
CA ILE A 329 1.82 16.58 -2.74
C ILE A 329 0.55 17.34 -2.32
N ALA A 330 0.23 17.38 -1.02
CA ALA A 330 -0.93 18.10 -0.50
C ALA A 330 -0.82 19.61 -0.74
N ALA A 331 0.39 20.18 -0.72
CA ALA A 331 0.62 21.57 -1.10
C ALA A 331 0.40 21.78 -2.61
N PHE A 332 0.82 20.83 -3.46
CA PHE A 332 0.55 20.88 -4.90
C PHE A 332 -0.94 20.82 -5.23
N GLU A 333 -1.71 19.98 -4.53
CA GLU A 333 -3.17 19.86 -4.72
C GLU A 333 -3.92 21.19 -4.52
N LEU A 334 -3.37 22.12 -3.73
CA LEU A 334 -3.97 23.44 -3.53
C LEU A 334 -3.78 24.33 -4.77
N THR A 335 -2.62 24.24 -5.42
CA THR A 335 -2.26 25.07 -6.58
C THR A 335 -2.77 24.51 -7.90
N THR A 336 -2.81 23.19 -8.03
CA THR A 336 -3.25 22.48 -9.23
C THR A 336 -4.16 21.33 -8.80
N PRO A 337 -5.50 21.53 -8.81
CA PRO A 337 -6.43 20.51 -8.39
C PRO A 337 -6.23 19.22 -9.19
N LEU A 338 -5.96 18.13 -8.48
CA LEU A 338 -5.93 16.80 -9.09
C LEU A 338 -7.36 16.42 -9.51
N PRO A 339 -7.56 15.83 -10.70
CA PRO A 339 -8.87 15.30 -11.08
C PRO A 339 -9.24 14.13 -10.15
N GLY A 340 -10.16 14.36 -9.21
CA GLY A 340 -10.66 13.33 -8.28
C GLY A 340 -10.72 13.77 -6.80
N VAL A 341 -10.92 12.80 -5.92
CA VAL A 341 -10.89 12.95 -4.45
C VAL A 341 -9.44 13.13 -3.99
N SER A 342 -9.23 13.88 -2.90
CA SER A 342 -7.89 14.10 -2.32
C SER A 342 -7.33 12.79 -1.75
N MET A 343 -6.46 12.15 -2.52
CA MET A 343 -5.80 10.89 -2.17
C MET A 343 -4.88 11.04 -0.94
N THR A 344 -4.36 12.24 -0.71
CA THR A 344 -3.42 12.49 0.40
C THR A 344 -4.08 12.32 1.77
N CYS A 345 -5.31 12.82 1.95
CA CYS A 345 -6.10 12.59 3.18
C CYS A 345 -6.43 11.11 3.37
N ASP A 346 -6.87 10.42 2.32
CA ASP A 346 -7.26 9.02 2.39
C ASP A 346 -6.08 8.11 2.76
N VAL A 347 -4.89 8.40 2.23
CA VAL A 347 -3.68 7.67 2.60
C VAL A 347 -3.29 7.94 4.06
N LEU A 348 -3.37 9.19 4.54
CA LEU A 348 -3.11 9.48 5.97
C LEU A 348 -4.10 8.75 6.89
N ASN A 349 -5.38 8.72 6.54
CA ASN A 349 -6.39 7.97 7.29
C ASN A 349 -6.08 6.47 7.34
N SER A 350 -5.50 5.93 6.26
CA SER A 350 -5.12 4.52 6.17
C SER A 350 -3.94 4.17 7.10
N PHE A 351 -3.16 5.14 7.59
CA PHE A 351 -2.06 4.89 8.55
C PHE A 351 -2.52 4.82 10.00
N LEU A 352 -3.60 5.52 10.36
CA LEU A 352 -4.03 5.63 11.76
C LEU A 352 -4.29 4.25 12.41
N PRO A 353 -4.93 3.27 11.72
CA PRO A 353 -5.04 1.90 12.21
C PRO A 353 -3.71 1.23 12.57
N TYR A 354 -2.61 1.55 11.88
CA TYR A 354 -1.31 0.91 12.08
C TYR A 354 -0.58 1.39 13.33
N LEU A 355 -0.98 2.51 13.93
CA LEU A 355 -0.31 3.02 15.13
C LEU A 355 -0.49 2.09 16.33
N VAL A 356 -1.38 1.09 16.26
CA VAL A 356 -1.49 0.04 17.27
C VAL A 356 -0.29 -0.91 17.32
N PHE A 357 0.64 -0.81 16.37
CA PHE A 357 1.89 -1.56 16.34
C PHE A 357 3.08 -0.71 16.80
N SER A 358 3.91 -1.25 17.69
CA SER A 358 5.04 -0.50 18.28
C SER A 358 6.03 -0.01 17.23
N ASP A 359 6.29 -0.85 16.23
CA ASP A 359 7.29 -0.56 15.20
C ASP A 359 6.82 0.61 14.32
N MET A 360 5.51 0.67 14.05
CA MET A 360 4.89 1.79 13.37
C MET A 360 4.97 3.08 14.17
N VAL A 361 4.69 3.04 15.48
CA VAL A 361 4.82 4.21 16.37
C VAL A 361 6.25 4.75 16.36
N VAL A 362 7.24 3.86 16.41
CA VAL A 362 8.66 4.24 16.36
C VAL A 362 9.03 4.84 14.99
N ALA A 363 8.55 4.25 13.89
CA ALA A 363 8.77 4.75 12.54
C ALA A 363 8.16 6.14 12.35
N CYS A 364 6.88 6.33 12.73
CA CYS A 364 6.21 7.62 12.68
C CYS A 364 6.91 8.68 13.55
N ARG A 365 7.31 8.32 14.77
CA ARG A 365 8.07 9.24 15.65
C ARG A 365 9.32 9.78 14.95
N ARG A 366 10.14 8.88 14.39
CA ARG A 366 11.36 9.28 13.66
C ARG A 366 11.03 10.13 12.44
N ALA A 367 9.97 9.80 11.72
CA ALA A 367 9.54 10.59 10.58
C ALA A 367 9.12 12.01 11.00
N PHE A 368 8.33 12.16 12.07
CA PHE A 368 7.96 13.47 12.59
C PHE A 368 9.16 14.27 13.13
N GLU A 369 10.12 13.62 13.79
CA GLU A 369 11.36 14.26 14.21
C GLU A 369 12.11 14.88 13.00
N VAL A 370 12.21 14.14 11.90
CA VAL A 370 12.79 14.66 10.64
C VAL A 370 11.98 15.83 10.07
N LEU A 371 10.64 15.73 10.05
CA LEU A 371 9.75 16.79 9.55
C LEU A 371 9.91 18.09 10.35
N HIS A 372 9.96 17.99 11.68
CA HIS A 372 10.11 19.15 12.59
C HIS A 372 11.47 19.83 12.43
N ASN A 373 12.51 19.06 12.14
CA ASN A 373 13.86 19.58 11.88
C ASN A 373 13.98 20.24 10.49
N HIS A 374 13.02 20.03 9.59
CA HIS A 374 13.05 20.55 8.22
C HIS A 374 12.09 21.72 8.02
N GLN A 375 12.51 22.95 8.37
CA GLN A 375 11.67 24.17 8.30
C GLN A 375 10.90 24.36 6.98
N ALA A 376 11.46 23.98 5.83
CA ALA A 376 10.77 24.10 4.55
C ALA A 376 9.49 23.24 4.47
N GLN A 377 9.48 22.04 5.06
CA GLN A 377 8.30 21.18 5.08
C GLN A 377 7.20 21.74 5.99
N LEU A 378 7.58 22.35 7.12
CA LEU A 378 6.64 23.05 7.99
C LEU A 378 6.00 24.28 7.33
N ARG A 379 6.72 24.95 6.41
CA ARG A 379 6.15 26.02 5.59
C ARG A 379 5.14 25.45 4.59
N LEU A 380 5.52 24.39 3.86
CA LEU A 380 4.61 23.71 2.92
C LEU A 380 3.35 23.19 3.60
N LEU A 381 3.44 22.70 4.83
CA LEU A 381 2.27 22.26 5.59
C LEU A 381 1.24 23.38 5.79
N LYS A 382 1.69 24.64 5.96
CA LYS A 382 0.78 25.79 6.06
C LYS A 382 0.10 26.12 4.73
N GLU A 383 0.63 25.62 3.63
CA GLU A 383 0.13 25.79 2.26
C GLU A 383 -0.73 24.61 1.79
N THR A 384 -1.13 23.70 2.68
CA THR A 384 -2.07 22.61 2.37
C THR A 384 -3.50 22.96 2.76
N LYS A 385 -4.48 22.16 2.31
CA LYS A 385 -5.88 22.26 2.76
C LYS A 385 -5.99 22.04 4.28
N GLU A 386 -6.91 22.74 4.95
CA GLU A 386 -7.17 22.58 6.40
C GLU A 386 -7.50 21.14 6.77
N GLU A 387 -8.31 20.46 5.95
CA GLU A 387 -8.65 19.04 6.17
C GLU A 387 -7.40 18.16 6.27
N PHE A 388 -6.43 18.35 5.36
CA PHE A 388 -5.16 17.63 5.40
C PHE A 388 -4.36 17.95 6.65
N GLN A 389 -4.28 19.24 7.03
CA GLN A 389 -3.58 19.68 8.24
C GLN A 389 -4.18 19.00 9.48
N HIS A 390 -5.50 18.96 9.59
CA HIS A 390 -6.19 18.32 10.70
C HIS A 390 -5.86 16.82 10.77
N ARG A 391 -5.87 16.11 9.63
CA ARG A 391 -5.50 14.68 9.59
C ARG A 391 -4.04 14.43 9.96
N LEU A 392 -3.13 15.30 9.54
CA LEU A 392 -1.73 15.18 9.93
C LEU A 392 -1.54 15.46 11.43
N ILE A 393 -2.26 16.43 11.98
CA ILE A 393 -2.28 16.73 13.42
C ILE A 393 -2.85 15.55 14.22
N ASP A 394 -3.92 14.90 13.73
CA ASP A 394 -4.45 13.67 14.33
C ASP A 394 -3.38 12.57 14.37
N LEU A 395 -2.70 12.32 13.25
CA LEU A 395 -1.61 11.34 13.15
C LEU A 395 -0.45 11.66 14.11
N GLU A 396 -0.04 12.92 14.19
CA GLU A 396 1.01 13.41 15.12
C GLU A 396 0.60 13.21 16.58
N ASN A 397 -0.61 13.63 16.96
CA ASN A 397 -1.09 13.51 18.34
C ASN A 397 -1.20 12.05 18.78
N VAL A 398 -1.76 11.16 17.94
CA VAL A 398 -1.86 9.73 18.26
C VAL A 398 -0.49 9.08 18.34
N THR A 399 0.42 9.43 17.42
CA THR A 399 1.81 8.95 17.46
C THR A 399 2.49 9.38 18.76
N LEU A 400 2.31 10.62 19.20
CA LEU A 400 2.92 11.15 20.42
C LEU A 400 2.39 10.41 21.64
N GLU A 401 1.07 10.27 21.73
CA GLU A 401 0.42 9.59 22.85
C GLU A 401 0.87 8.12 22.91
N TYR A 402 0.83 7.38 21.81
CA TYR A 402 1.30 5.99 21.79
C TYR A 402 2.80 5.85 22.02
N ASN A 403 3.62 6.85 21.64
CA ASN A 403 5.04 6.82 21.96
C ASN A 403 5.28 6.94 23.47
N ILE A 404 4.58 7.85 24.14
CA ILE A 404 4.61 7.97 25.60
C ILE A 404 4.12 6.68 26.25
N PHE A 405 3.01 6.11 25.77
CA PHE A 405 2.52 4.82 26.27
C PHE A 405 3.55 3.69 26.10
N LEU A 406 4.19 3.60 24.94
CA LEU A 406 5.25 2.63 24.67
C LEU A 406 6.44 2.80 25.64
N ARG A 407 6.87 4.04 25.89
CA ARG A 407 7.95 4.34 26.86
C ARG A 407 7.57 3.97 28.29
N LEU A 408 6.38 4.37 28.73
CA LEU A 408 5.86 4.01 30.04
C LEU A 408 5.85 2.49 30.22
N THR A 409 5.29 1.75 29.26
CA THR A 409 5.20 0.28 29.36
C THR A 409 6.55 -0.43 29.25
N ASN A 410 7.54 0.16 28.58
CA ASN A 410 8.92 -0.32 28.58
C ASN A 410 9.63 -0.07 29.91
N ALA A 411 9.27 1.00 30.61
CA ALA A 411 9.73 1.30 31.97
C ALA A 411 8.98 0.52 33.07
N GLY A 412 8.05 -0.37 32.70
CA GLY A 412 7.31 -1.23 33.62
C GLY A 412 5.99 -0.65 34.12
N PHE A 413 5.52 0.48 33.58
CA PHE A 413 4.16 0.97 33.82
C PHE A 413 3.11 0.04 33.19
N ALA A 414 1.97 -0.12 33.84
CA ALA A 414 0.86 -0.99 33.41
C ALA A 414 1.33 -2.37 32.87
N PRO A 415 2.08 -3.14 33.68
CA PRO A 415 2.58 -4.43 33.24
C PRO A 415 1.41 -5.38 32.96
N GLU A 416 1.50 -6.18 31.90
CA GLU A 416 0.49 -7.20 31.62
C GLU A 416 0.46 -8.19 32.78
N ARG A 417 -0.71 -8.34 33.41
CA ARG A 417 -0.92 -9.38 34.42
C ARG A 417 -1.44 -10.66 33.80
N GLY A 418 -1.26 -11.74 34.55
CA GLY A 418 -1.79 -13.04 34.23
C GLY A 418 -2.13 -13.81 35.49
N ILE A 419 -2.94 -14.85 35.31
CA ILE A 419 -3.31 -15.79 36.36
C ILE A 419 -2.82 -17.18 35.95
N CYS A 420 -2.25 -17.90 36.91
CA CYS A 420 -1.86 -19.29 36.69
C CYS A 420 -3.09 -20.10 36.31
N ALA A 421 -3.01 -20.82 35.19
CA ALA A 421 -4.10 -21.61 34.70
C ALA A 421 -4.30 -22.91 35.49
N ASN A 422 -3.64 -23.14 36.63
CA ASN A 422 -4.00 -24.25 37.50
C ASN A 422 -5.01 -23.73 38.52
N ARG A 423 -6.25 -24.26 38.53
CA ARG A 423 -7.33 -23.78 39.44
C ARG A 423 -6.94 -23.88 40.92
N ALA A 424 -6.18 -24.90 41.28
CA ALA A 424 -5.72 -25.07 42.65
C ALA A 424 -4.64 -24.04 43.06
N CYS A 425 -4.01 -23.38 42.09
CA CYS A 425 -2.97 -22.39 42.33
C CYS A 425 -3.50 -20.96 42.23
N SER A 426 -4.13 -20.60 41.10
CA SER A 426 -4.68 -19.26 40.81
C SER A 426 -3.73 -18.09 41.11
N LYS A 427 -2.42 -18.34 41.14
CA LYS A 427 -1.40 -17.30 41.41
C LYS A 427 -1.55 -16.17 40.38
N LYS A 428 -1.81 -14.96 40.86
CA LYS A 428 -1.77 -13.72 40.08
C LYS A 428 -0.31 -13.21 40.02
N GLY A 429 0.12 -12.63 38.91
CA GLY A 429 1.49 -12.11 38.76
C GLY A 429 1.68 -11.37 37.44
N PHE A 430 2.91 -10.97 37.14
CA PHE A 430 3.21 -10.40 35.83
C PHE A 430 3.25 -11.49 34.76
N ARG A 431 2.64 -11.26 33.60
CA ARG A 431 2.59 -12.22 32.48
C ARG A 431 3.97 -12.71 32.05
N SER A 432 5.02 -11.89 32.23
CA SER A 432 6.42 -12.26 31.97
C SER A 432 7.00 -13.28 32.94
N GLU A 433 6.41 -13.45 34.12
CA GLU A 433 6.85 -14.42 35.14
C GLU A 433 6.24 -15.81 34.93
N PHE A 434 5.23 -15.93 34.08
CA PHE A 434 4.58 -17.19 33.78
C PHE A 434 5.23 -17.90 32.60
N GLN A 435 5.33 -19.22 32.72
CA GLN A 435 5.57 -20.12 31.60
C GLN A 435 4.34 -20.15 30.70
N LYS A 436 4.55 -20.07 29.39
CA LYS A 436 3.47 -20.18 28.41
C LYS A 436 3.36 -21.62 27.94
N CYS A 437 2.14 -22.10 27.70
CA CYS A 437 1.96 -23.41 27.05
C CYS A 437 2.70 -23.45 25.70
N ALA A 438 3.55 -24.45 25.48
CA ALA A 438 4.28 -24.61 24.23
C ALA A 438 3.37 -24.84 23.00
N GLY A 439 2.15 -25.35 23.21
CA GLY A 439 1.15 -25.53 22.16
C GLY A 439 0.49 -24.22 21.76
N CYS A 440 -0.39 -23.68 22.62
CA CYS A 440 -1.20 -22.51 22.31
C CYS A 440 -0.52 -21.16 22.58
N SER A 441 0.53 -21.11 23.40
CA SER A 441 1.23 -19.89 23.87
C SER A 441 0.37 -18.83 24.59
N PHE A 442 -0.92 -19.14 24.78
CA PHE A 442 -1.89 -18.28 25.44
C PHE A 442 -1.97 -18.54 26.94
N ILE A 443 -2.16 -19.82 27.31
CA ILE A 443 -2.32 -20.28 28.69
C ILE A 443 -1.01 -20.12 29.48
N LEU A 444 -1.15 -19.63 30.71
CA LEU A 444 -0.06 -19.23 31.60
C LEU A 444 0.07 -20.19 32.79
N TYR A 445 1.28 -20.56 33.17
CA TYR A 445 1.56 -21.40 34.33
C TYR A 445 2.72 -20.82 35.15
N CYS A 446 2.58 -20.73 36.47
CA CYS A 446 3.67 -20.24 37.32
C CYS A 446 4.83 -21.25 37.46
N SER A 447 4.59 -22.52 37.10
CA SER A 447 5.55 -23.62 37.19
C SER A 447 5.16 -24.79 36.29
N GLN A 448 6.14 -25.66 35.99
CA GLN A 448 5.91 -26.89 35.25
C GLN A 448 4.97 -27.86 36.01
N SER A 449 4.99 -27.84 37.35
CA SER A 449 4.08 -28.65 38.17
C SER A 449 2.61 -28.24 37.94
N CYS A 450 2.33 -26.93 37.95
CA CYS A 450 0.99 -26.40 37.65
C CYS A 450 0.55 -26.74 36.23
N GLN A 451 1.47 -26.69 35.24
CA GLN A 451 1.17 -27.12 33.89
C GLN A 451 0.78 -28.61 33.82
N ARG A 452 1.50 -29.50 34.51
CA ARG A 452 1.20 -30.94 34.53
C ARG A 452 -0.17 -31.23 35.17
N GLN A 453 -0.51 -30.52 36.25
CA GLN A 453 -1.78 -30.69 36.95
C GLN A 453 -2.98 -30.24 36.10
N ASP A 454 -2.85 -29.14 35.35
CA ASP A 454 -3.90 -28.63 34.47
C ASP A 454 -3.94 -29.33 33.10
N TRP A 455 -2.90 -30.12 32.76
CA TRP A 455 -2.71 -30.65 31.41
C TRP A 455 -3.87 -31.51 30.92
N ASP A 456 -4.41 -32.40 31.76
CA ASP A 456 -5.48 -33.31 31.35
C ASP A 456 -6.72 -32.55 30.88
N TRP A 457 -6.99 -31.39 31.48
CA TRP A 457 -8.06 -30.50 31.06
C TRP A 457 -7.67 -29.65 29.84
N HIS A 458 -6.54 -28.95 29.91
CA HIS A 458 -6.10 -28.03 28.85
C HIS A 458 -5.83 -28.73 27.51
N ARG A 459 -5.30 -29.95 27.53
CA ARG A 459 -4.89 -30.72 26.34
C ARG A 459 -5.99 -30.81 25.29
N ASN A 460 -7.23 -31.00 25.72
CA ASN A 460 -8.37 -31.17 24.82
C ASN A 460 -8.68 -29.88 24.04
N HIS A 461 -8.55 -28.71 24.67
CA HIS A 461 -8.73 -27.43 24.00
C HIS A 461 -7.50 -27.05 23.18
N CYS A 462 -6.28 -27.29 23.70
CA CYS A 462 -5.03 -27.01 23.00
C CYS A 462 -4.92 -27.75 21.65
N LYS A 463 -5.34 -29.02 21.62
CA LYS A 463 -5.34 -29.84 20.40
C LYS A 463 -6.34 -29.37 19.35
N LYS A 464 -7.47 -28.78 19.76
CA LYS A 464 -8.51 -28.25 18.86
C LYS A 464 -8.10 -26.98 18.14
N LEU A 465 -7.06 -26.29 18.59
CA LEU A 465 -6.55 -25.10 17.89
C LEU A 465 -5.97 -25.47 16.53
N THR A 466 -6.43 -24.80 15.49
CA THR A 466 -5.85 -24.88 14.15
C THR A 466 -4.44 -24.28 14.13
N THR A 467 -3.65 -24.61 13.10
CA THR A 467 -2.32 -23.99 12.90
C THR A 467 -2.43 -22.47 12.80
N SER A 468 -3.42 -21.97 12.06
CA SER A 468 -3.72 -20.55 11.95
C SER A 468 -3.96 -19.94 13.33
N SER A 469 -4.89 -20.49 14.13
CA SER A 469 -5.18 -20.03 15.50
C SER A 469 -3.93 -19.98 16.41
N ARG A 470 -3.03 -20.97 16.31
CA ARG A 470 -1.78 -20.96 17.09
C ARG A 470 -0.82 -19.87 16.62
N ASN A 471 -0.74 -19.63 15.32
CA ASN A 471 0.08 -18.56 14.76
C ASN A 471 -0.44 -17.20 15.23
N ILE A 472 -1.76 -16.99 15.24
CA ILE A 472 -2.39 -15.78 15.83
C ILE A 472 -1.87 -15.60 17.26
N LEU A 473 -2.10 -16.57 18.15
CA LEU A 473 -1.76 -16.43 19.58
C LEU A 473 -0.25 -16.28 19.86
N ARG A 474 0.61 -16.65 18.90
CA ARG A 474 2.07 -16.55 18.97
C ARG A 474 2.63 -15.29 18.33
N ASP A 475 1.81 -14.54 17.61
CA ASP A 475 2.26 -13.37 16.87
C ASP A 475 2.85 -12.33 17.84
N ARG A 476 4.09 -11.91 17.54
CA ARG A 476 4.84 -10.93 18.33
C ARG A 476 4.18 -9.56 18.31
N TYR A 477 3.48 -9.21 17.22
CA TYR A 477 2.85 -7.92 17.02
C TYR A 477 1.64 -7.71 17.94
N ILE A 478 1.11 -8.76 18.58
CA ILE A 478 -0.06 -8.69 19.48
C ILE A 478 0.27 -8.03 20.83
N ARG A 479 1.54 -8.03 21.25
CA ARG A 479 1.90 -7.58 22.60
C ARG A 479 1.53 -6.11 22.83
N PHE A 480 1.84 -5.23 21.88
CA PHE A 480 1.56 -3.80 22.04
C PHE A 480 0.06 -3.47 21.93
N PRO A 481 -0.70 -3.96 20.92
CA PRO A 481 -2.16 -3.86 20.87
C PRO A 481 -2.84 -4.38 22.14
N ARG A 482 -2.38 -5.50 22.72
CA ARG A 482 -2.96 -6.03 23.96
C ARG A 482 -2.74 -5.11 25.16
N ARG A 483 -1.54 -4.55 25.33
CA ARG A 483 -1.26 -3.55 26.37
C ARG A 483 -2.13 -2.32 26.19
N LEU A 484 -2.22 -1.85 24.95
CA LEU A 484 -3.00 -0.68 24.58
C LEU A 484 -4.50 -0.91 24.87
N ALA A 485 -5.04 -2.06 24.46
CA ALA A 485 -6.40 -2.50 24.76
C ALA A 485 -6.67 -2.55 26.27
N SER A 486 -5.73 -3.13 27.04
CA SER A 486 -5.82 -3.17 28.51
C SER A 486 -5.96 -1.76 29.05
N PHE A 487 -5.02 -0.88 28.68
CA PHE A 487 -5.02 0.51 29.12
C PHE A 487 -6.34 1.23 28.80
N TYR A 488 -6.83 1.13 27.57
CA TYR A 488 -8.11 1.74 27.18
C TYR A 488 -9.29 1.22 27.96
N ILE A 489 -9.37 -0.09 28.16
CA ILE A 489 -10.48 -0.69 28.89
C ILE A 489 -10.48 -0.21 30.33
N HIS A 490 -9.31 -0.13 30.99
CA HIS A 490 -9.23 0.47 32.32
C HIS A 490 -9.66 1.93 32.32
N ARG A 491 -9.15 2.72 31.36
CA ARG A 491 -9.43 4.16 31.25
C ARG A 491 -10.91 4.46 31.03
N HIS A 492 -11.62 3.62 30.29
CA HIS A 492 -13.02 3.84 29.91
C HIS A 492 -13.98 2.82 30.53
N LEU A 493 -13.55 2.02 31.52
CA LEU A 493 -14.31 0.89 32.04
C LEU A 493 -15.74 1.26 32.44
N ARG A 494 -15.91 2.38 33.14
CA ARG A 494 -17.21 2.88 33.59
C ARG A 494 -18.17 3.17 32.43
N GLN A 495 -17.66 3.71 31.32
CA GLN A 495 -18.47 4.05 30.13
C GLN A 495 -18.77 2.82 29.30
N ILE A 496 -17.77 1.96 29.10
CA ILE A 496 -17.91 0.68 28.39
C ILE A 496 -19.00 -0.18 29.04
N LEU A 497 -19.07 -0.19 30.38
CA LEU A 497 -20.03 -0.99 31.14
C LEU A 497 -21.32 -0.25 31.49
N ALA A 498 -21.45 1.04 31.18
CA ALA A 498 -22.66 1.81 31.47
C ALA A 498 -23.95 1.15 30.94
N PRO A 499 -23.97 0.56 29.72
CA PRO A 499 -25.14 -0.16 29.21
C PRO A 499 -25.57 -1.37 30.06
N PHE A 500 -24.67 -1.91 30.90
CA PHE A 500 -24.90 -3.06 31.76
C PHE A 500 -25.08 -2.66 33.24
N SER A 501 -25.15 -1.37 33.54
CA SER A 501 -25.17 -0.86 34.91
C SER A 501 -26.30 -1.43 35.77
N ASP A 502 -27.47 -1.71 35.21
CA ASP A 502 -28.58 -2.32 35.97
C ASP A 502 -28.37 -3.82 36.26
N THR A 503 -27.67 -4.53 35.36
CA THR A 503 -27.21 -5.90 35.62
C THR A 503 -26.10 -5.90 36.68
N ILE A 504 -25.19 -4.92 36.62
CA ILE A 504 -24.10 -4.75 37.60
C ILE A 504 -24.64 -4.39 38.99
N LYS A 505 -25.70 -3.56 39.10
CA LYS A 505 -26.30 -3.23 40.39
C LYS A 505 -26.95 -4.43 41.08
N SER A 506 -27.50 -5.38 40.29
CA SER A 506 -28.19 -6.56 40.81
C SER A 506 -27.24 -7.71 41.14
N GLN A 507 -26.07 -7.79 40.51
CA GLN A 507 -25.03 -8.77 40.80
C GLN A 507 -23.97 -8.15 41.73
N LYS A 508 -23.72 -8.74 42.91
CA LYS A 508 -22.64 -8.28 43.81
C LYS A 508 -21.24 -8.44 43.20
N SER A 509 -21.12 -9.15 42.08
CA SER A 509 -19.90 -9.35 41.32
C SER A 509 -20.04 -8.77 39.91
N PHE A 510 -18.90 -8.41 39.33
CA PHE A 510 -18.82 -7.90 37.98
C PHE A 510 -19.32 -8.95 36.97
N PRO A 511 -19.99 -8.55 35.87
CA PRO A 511 -20.60 -9.48 34.95
C PRO A 511 -19.51 -10.19 34.14
N SER A 512 -19.15 -11.38 34.62
CA SER A 512 -18.37 -12.37 33.89
C SER A 512 -19.05 -12.83 32.58
N ASN A 513 -20.23 -12.33 32.25
CA ASN A 513 -20.95 -12.60 31.02
C ASN A 513 -20.75 -11.51 29.96
N VAL A 514 -19.77 -10.62 30.09
CA VAL A 514 -19.48 -9.57 29.10
C VAL A 514 -18.24 -9.91 28.28
N VAL A 515 -18.30 -9.54 26.99
CA VAL A 515 -17.19 -9.53 26.04
C VAL A 515 -17.07 -8.12 25.48
N VAL A 516 -15.87 -7.54 25.49
CA VAL A 516 -15.60 -6.24 24.86
C VAL A 516 -14.82 -6.45 23.58
N SER A 517 -15.28 -5.86 22.48
CA SER A 517 -14.62 -5.88 21.19
C SER A 517 -14.07 -4.49 20.88
N LEU A 518 -12.75 -4.40 20.70
CA LEU A 518 -12.02 -3.20 20.33
C LEU A 518 -11.62 -3.32 18.87
N ASN A 519 -12.18 -2.47 18.01
CA ASN A 519 -11.89 -2.46 16.59
C ASN A 519 -10.94 -1.31 16.24
N TYR A 520 -9.69 -1.67 15.96
CA TYR A 520 -8.63 -0.77 15.52
C TYR A 520 -8.56 -0.60 14.00
N LEU A 521 -9.44 -1.26 13.24
CA LEU A 521 -9.56 -1.07 11.78
C LEU A 521 -10.13 0.30 11.41
N THR A 522 -10.81 0.93 12.36
CA THR A 522 -11.38 2.27 12.20
C THR A 522 -10.57 3.25 13.04
N TYR A 523 -10.50 4.49 12.57
CA TYR A 523 -10.08 5.62 13.37
C TYR A 523 -11.21 6.66 13.43
N PRO A 524 -11.67 7.06 14.63
CA PRO A 524 -11.36 6.55 15.96
C PRO A 524 -11.53 5.03 16.13
N ALA A 525 -10.79 4.41 17.06
CA ALA A 525 -10.98 2.99 17.37
C ALA A 525 -12.37 2.80 18.01
N SER A 526 -13.14 1.83 17.51
CA SER A 526 -14.52 1.62 17.97
C SER A 526 -14.60 0.52 19.02
N VAL A 527 -15.47 0.72 20.01
CA VAL A 527 -15.69 -0.21 21.13
C VAL A 527 -17.12 -0.74 21.07
N GLN A 528 -17.23 -2.06 21.08
CA GLN A 528 -18.51 -2.78 21.14
C GLN A 528 -18.53 -3.70 22.35
N VAL A 529 -19.71 -3.93 22.90
CA VAL A 529 -19.87 -4.76 24.09
C VAL A 529 -21.00 -5.75 23.84
N TYR A 530 -20.70 -7.02 24.07
CA TYR A 530 -21.62 -8.13 23.83
C TYR A 530 -21.84 -8.94 25.10
N GLU A 531 -23.01 -9.60 25.15
CA GLU A 531 -23.20 -10.72 26.05
C GLU A 531 -22.37 -11.91 25.56
N ARG A 532 -21.62 -12.55 26.46
CA ARG A 532 -20.67 -13.62 26.16
C ARG A 532 -21.33 -14.82 25.50
N THR A 533 -22.47 -15.25 26.01
CA THR A 533 -23.23 -16.41 25.51
C THR A 533 -23.60 -16.21 24.04
N VAL A 534 -24.16 -15.04 23.72
CA VAL A 534 -24.52 -14.61 22.37
C VAL A 534 -23.29 -14.55 21.47
N PHE A 535 -22.21 -13.92 21.93
CA PHE A 535 -20.98 -13.79 21.16
C PHE A 535 -20.35 -15.15 20.83
N LEU A 536 -20.25 -16.04 21.82
CA LEU A 536 -19.62 -17.36 21.62
C LEU A 536 -20.45 -18.26 20.71
N GLN A 537 -21.78 -18.18 20.78
CA GLN A 537 -22.63 -18.94 19.86
C GLN A 537 -22.32 -18.56 18.40
N ALA A 538 -22.22 -17.26 18.11
CA ALA A 538 -21.89 -16.77 16.78
C ALA A 538 -20.48 -17.19 16.32
N GLN A 539 -19.48 -17.19 17.21
CA GLN A 539 -18.10 -17.54 16.83
C GLN A 539 -17.80 -19.04 16.78
N ILE A 540 -18.56 -19.87 17.50
CA ILE A 540 -18.44 -21.33 17.39
C ILE A 540 -18.85 -21.80 15.99
N GLU A 541 -19.81 -21.10 15.37
CA GLU A 541 -20.29 -21.39 14.02
C GLU A 541 -19.26 -21.04 12.93
N SER A 542 -18.23 -20.22 13.22
CA SER A 542 -17.25 -19.69 12.26
C SER A 542 -15.84 -20.32 12.33
N ASP A 543 -15.66 -21.50 12.93
CA ASP A 543 -14.33 -22.14 13.18
C ASP A 543 -13.42 -21.36 14.16
N GLY A 544 -14.03 -20.60 15.08
CA GLY A 544 -13.38 -19.77 16.09
C GLY A 544 -12.74 -20.50 17.28
N GLY A 545 -11.99 -21.59 17.05
CA GLY A 545 -11.45 -22.45 18.13
C GLY A 545 -10.60 -21.73 19.20
N HIS A 546 -9.95 -20.62 18.84
CA HIS A 546 -9.21 -19.77 19.78
C HIS A 546 -10.12 -18.95 20.69
N PHE A 547 -11.28 -18.47 20.22
CA PHE A 547 -12.27 -17.80 21.08
C PHE A 547 -12.79 -18.71 22.17
N ALA A 548 -13.16 -19.95 21.80
CA ALA A 548 -13.62 -20.94 22.76
C ALA A 548 -12.56 -21.18 23.84
N THR A 549 -11.28 -21.26 23.45
CA THR A 549 -10.17 -21.45 24.39
C THR A 549 -10.05 -20.28 25.38
N VAL A 550 -10.14 -19.03 24.90
CA VAL A 550 -10.07 -17.85 25.78
C VAL A 550 -11.31 -17.72 26.66
N ALA A 551 -12.50 -17.92 26.10
CA ALA A 551 -13.74 -17.87 26.84
C ALA A 551 -13.82 -18.93 27.94
N HIS A 552 -13.37 -20.14 27.64
CA HIS A 552 -13.23 -21.18 28.65
C HIS A 552 -12.25 -20.74 29.73
N GLU A 553 -11.12 -20.13 29.40
CA GLU A 553 -10.19 -19.63 30.42
C GLU A 553 -10.83 -18.56 31.32
N VAL A 554 -11.58 -17.61 30.76
CA VAL A 554 -12.26 -16.59 31.57
C VAL A 554 -13.35 -17.21 32.46
N HIS A 555 -14.14 -18.16 31.94
CA HIS A 555 -15.14 -18.87 32.73
C HIS A 555 -14.51 -19.75 33.80
N ARG A 556 -13.35 -20.34 33.52
CA ARG A 556 -12.63 -21.26 34.41
C ARG A 556 -12.08 -20.57 35.65
N GLN A 557 -11.76 -19.28 35.54
CA GLN A 557 -11.21 -18.47 36.63
C GLN A 557 -12.30 -17.88 37.54
N ASN A 558 -13.57 -18.01 37.19
CA ASN A 558 -14.71 -17.25 37.71
C ASN A 558 -15.16 -17.61 39.15
N ASP A 559 -14.21 -17.93 40.04
CA ASP A 559 -14.41 -17.81 41.49
C ASP A 559 -14.65 -16.32 41.81
N GLU A 560 -15.42 -16.03 42.89
CA GLU A 560 -15.90 -14.67 43.25
C GLU A 560 -14.80 -13.58 43.33
N GLU A 561 -13.52 -13.97 43.36
CA GLU A 561 -12.36 -13.09 43.54
C GLU A 561 -11.54 -12.81 42.26
N THR A 562 -11.87 -13.40 41.10
CA THR A 562 -11.13 -13.11 39.86
C THR A 562 -11.94 -12.30 38.84
N HIS A 563 -11.38 -11.14 38.54
CA HIS A 563 -12.00 -10.07 37.79
C HIS A 563 -11.43 -10.00 36.36
N GLY A 564 -11.63 -11.08 35.60
CA GLY A 564 -11.21 -11.17 34.19
C GLY A 564 -12.31 -10.75 33.22
N LEU A 565 -12.00 -9.81 32.32
CA LEU A 565 -12.83 -9.44 31.19
C LEU A 565 -12.28 -10.09 29.92
N MET A 566 -13.15 -10.77 29.16
CA MET A 566 -12.81 -11.24 27.82
C MET A 566 -12.83 -10.06 26.86
N VAL A 567 -11.72 -9.85 26.16
CA VAL A 567 -11.56 -8.73 25.23
C VAL A 567 -11.10 -9.27 23.88
N ILE A 568 -11.76 -8.82 22.83
CA ILE A 568 -11.43 -9.15 21.45
C ILE A 568 -10.82 -7.90 20.85
N ILE A 569 -9.65 -8.06 20.26
CA ILE A 569 -8.96 -6.99 19.59
C ILE A 569 -9.01 -7.29 18.10
N ASN A 570 -9.65 -6.42 17.34
CA ASN A 570 -9.72 -6.51 15.89
C ASN A 570 -8.72 -5.52 15.30
N PHE A 571 -7.75 -6.05 14.58
CA PHE A 571 -6.88 -5.31 13.68
C PHE A 571 -6.51 -6.29 12.57
N HIS A 572 -6.32 -5.85 11.33
CA HIS A 572 -5.91 -6.80 10.31
C HIS A 572 -4.40 -7.01 10.47
N THR A 573 -4.06 -8.29 10.49
CA THR A 573 -2.81 -8.78 9.93
C THR A 573 -3.16 -9.45 8.60
N HIS A 574 -2.23 -10.17 7.96
CA HIS A 574 -2.42 -10.85 6.67
C HIS A 574 -3.67 -11.77 6.53
N SER A 575 -4.47 -11.99 7.58
CA SER A 575 -5.66 -12.84 7.53
C SER A 575 -6.88 -12.32 8.32
N GLU A 576 -7.09 -11.00 8.42
CA GLU A 576 -8.21 -10.39 9.18
C GLU A 576 -8.38 -11.03 10.57
N MET A 577 -7.38 -10.88 11.43
CA MET A 577 -7.33 -11.61 12.70
C MET A 577 -8.10 -10.88 13.81
N GLU A 578 -9.11 -11.57 14.36
CA GLU A 578 -9.69 -11.22 15.65
C GLU A 578 -8.89 -11.93 16.76
N ILE A 579 -8.38 -11.16 17.73
CA ILE A 579 -7.51 -11.69 18.78
C ILE A 579 -8.19 -11.62 20.14
N PRO A 580 -8.59 -12.77 20.72
CA PRO A 580 -9.11 -12.80 22.06
C PRO A 580 -7.97 -12.73 23.09
N CYS A 581 -8.18 -11.93 24.11
CA CYS A 581 -7.33 -11.80 25.27
C CYS A 581 -8.17 -11.67 26.54
N VAL A 582 -7.51 -11.85 27.69
CA VAL A 582 -8.12 -11.62 29.00
C VAL A 582 -7.45 -10.41 29.61
N ILE A 583 -8.24 -9.42 29.98
CA ILE A 583 -7.79 -8.22 30.69
C ILE A 583 -8.35 -8.30 32.10
N HIS A 584 -7.44 -8.27 33.08
CA HIS A 584 -7.79 -8.28 34.49
C HIS A 584 -7.95 -6.83 34.95
N TYR A 585 -9.12 -6.46 35.50
CA TYR A 585 -9.40 -5.05 35.79
C TYR A 585 -9.09 -4.59 37.22
N ASP A 586 -8.49 -5.45 38.05
CA ASP A 586 -8.06 -5.16 39.44
C ASP A 586 -6.90 -4.15 39.56
N ASP A 587 -6.57 -3.49 38.46
CA ASP A 587 -5.31 -2.81 38.31
C ASP A 587 -5.39 -1.29 38.48
N VAL A 588 -4.44 -0.78 39.25
CA VAL A 588 -4.51 0.53 39.92
C VAL A 588 -4.05 1.69 39.01
N TRP A 589 -3.51 1.42 37.82
CA TRP A 589 -2.81 2.41 37.01
C TRP A 589 -3.70 3.44 36.28
N SER A 590 -5.03 3.35 36.37
CA SER A 590 -5.94 4.38 35.83
C SER A 590 -6.27 5.49 36.84
N ARG A 591 -5.56 5.58 37.96
CA ARG A 591 -5.76 6.66 38.94
C ARG A 591 -5.34 8.01 38.35
N GLY A 592 -6.07 9.05 38.75
CA GLY A 592 -5.71 10.43 38.44
C GLY A 592 -4.36 10.82 39.04
N VAL A 593 -3.56 11.51 38.25
CA VAL A 593 -2.26 12.05 38.61
C VAL A 593 -2.42 13.42 39.27
N SER A 594 -1.66 13.69 40.34
CA SER A 594 -1.78 14.92 41.14
C SER A 594 -1.00 16.13 40.57
N ILE A 595 -0.56 16.06 39.31
CA ILE A 595 0.24 17.14 38.70
C ILE A 595 -0.57 18.45 38.71
N PRO A 596 -0.01 19.56 39.24
CA PRO A 596 -0.73 20.82 39.41
C PRO A 596 -1.41 21.31 38.13
N ASN A 597 -2.72 21.51 38.23
CA ASN A 597 -3.63 21.82 37.14
C ASN A 597 -3.46 23.25 36.57
N GLU A 598 -2.75 24.14 37.27
CA GLU A 598 -2.82 25.59 37.04
C GLU A 598 -2.15 26.10 35.75
N SER A 599 -1.29 25.30 35.10
CA SER A 599 -0.51 25.79 33.94
C SER A 599 -0.96 25.28 32.57
N LEU A 600 -1.87 24.30 32.49
CA LEU A 600 -2.07 23.56 31.24
C LEU A 600 -3.56 23.37 30.93
N LYS A 601 -4.15 24.38 30.27
CA LYS A 601 -5.39 24.27 29.49
C LYS A 601 -5.17 23.41 28.26
N TYR A 602 -4.75 22.16 28.44
CA TYR A 602 -4.67 21.21 27.34
C TYR A 602 -6.07 20.67 27.06
N GLU A 603 -6.74 21.29 26.10
CA GLU A 603 -8.06 20.91 25.57
C GLU A 603 -7.98 19.87 24.44
N GLY A 604 -6.78 19.38 24.11
CA GLY A 604 -6.63 18.37 23.08
C GLY A 604 -7.43 17.11 23.44
N PRO A 605 -8.29 16.60 22.54
CA PRO A 605 -8.93 15.32 22.76
C PRO A 605 -7.83 14.27 22.91
N GLY A 606 -7.82 13.51 24.02
CA GLY A 606 -6.98 12.30 24.12
C GLY A 606 -7.38 11.31 23.01
N ILE A 607 -6.64 10.20 22.84
CA ILE A 607 -6.90 9.29 21.69
C ILE A 607 -8.40 9.07 21.51
N PRO A 608 -8.97 9.47 20.36
CA PRO A 608 -10.38 9.31 20.16
C PRO A 608 -10.64 7.81 20.08
N THR A 609 -11.45 7.34 21.02
CA THR A 609 -12.13 6.05 20.96
C THR A 609 -13.61 6.36 20.91
N SER A 610 -14.38 5.57 20.17
CA SER A 610 -15.82 5.79 20.05
C SER A 610 -16.61 4.55 20.44
N ASP A 611 -17.83 4.74 20.93
CA ASP A 611 -18.77 3.64 21.06
C ASP A 611 -19.29 3.18 19.68
N LYS A 612 -20.20 2.20 19.68
CA LYS A 612 -20.82 1.65 18.47
C LYS A 612 -21.64 2.68 17.68
N GLU A 613 -22.06 3.77 18.32
CA GLU A 613 -22.76 4.89 17.69
C GLU A 613 -21.80 5.99 17.18
N GLY A 614 -20.49 5.80 17.32
CA GLY A 614 -19.49 6.78 16.93
C GLY A 614 -19.33 7.94 17.92
N ARG A 615 -19.94 7.86 19.12
CA ARG A 615 -19.79 8.90 20.15
C ARG A 615 -18.44 8.73 20.86
N PRO A 616 -17.68 9.80 21.09
CA PRO A 616 -16.36 9.69 21.72
C PRO A 616 -16.48 9.24 23.19
N LEU A 617 -15.63 8.30 23.60
CA LEU A 617 -15.45 7.90 25.00
C LEU A 617 -14.47 8.89 25.65
N ILE A 618 -14.98 9.70 26.57
CA ILE A 618 -14.20 10.78 27.21
C ILE A 618 -13.63 10.24 28.53
N CYS A 619 -12.31 10.23 28.69
CA CYS A 619 -11.74 9.97 30.01
C CYS A 619 -11.83 11.23 30.88
N PRO A 620 -12.59 11.22 31.99
CA PRO A 620 -12.65 12.37 32.89
C PRO A 620 -11.34 12.52 33.69
N ASP A 621 -10.60 11.43 33.88
CA ASP A 621 -9.43 11.38 34.74
C ASP A 621 -8.17 11.88 34.02
N TYR A 622 -7.34 12.62 34.75
CA TYR A 622 -6.03 13.06 34.29
C TYR A 622 -5.00 11.97 34.60
N ASP A 623 -4.93 10.93 33.77
CA ASP A 623 -4.08 9.76 34.02
C ASP A 623 -2.61 9.94 33.59
N ALA A 624 -1.79 8.90 33.82
CA ALA A 624 -0.37 8.87 33.51
C ALA A 624 -0.03 9.22 32.06
N LEU A 625 -0.86 8.76 31.12
CA LEU A 625 -0.64 8.96 29.71
C LEU A 625 -0.89 10.42 29.33
N ARG A 626 -2.02 10.98 29.78
CA ARG A 626 -2.35 12.39 29.58
C ARG A 626 -1.31 13.30 30.23
N ALA A 627 -0.90 12.98 31.45
CA ALA A 627 0.20 13.64 32.15
C ALA A 627 1.49 13.62 31.32
N GLY A 628 1.88 12.47 30.77
CA GLY A 628 3.08 12.33 29.95
C GLY A 628 3.04 13.17 28.67
N VAL A 629 1.91 13.18 27.94
CA VAL A 629 1.74 14.03 26.75
C VAL A 629 1.86 15.51 27.11
N VAL A 630 1.19 15.94 28.17
CA VAL A 630 1.21 17.34 28.63
C VAL A 630 2.60 17.77 29.08
N LEU A 631 3.29 16.95 29.88
CA LEU A 631 4.67 17.20 30.31
C LEU A 631 5.63 17.26 29.12
N THR A 632 5.43 16.40 28.11
CA THR A 632 6.25 16.42 26.88
C THR A 632 6.09 17.75 26.14
N LYS A 633 4.85 18.20 25.93
CA LYS A 633 4.56 19.50 25.28
C LYS A 633 5.13 20.67 26.10
N LYS A 634 4.99 20.62 27.43
CA LYS A 634 5.56 21.62 28.35
C LYS A 634 7.09 21.67 28.24
N PHE A 635 7.77 20.52 28.34
CA PHE A 635 9.23 20.47 28.28
C PHE A 635 9.80 20.83 26.91
N ALA A 636 9.11 20.48 25.82
CA ALA A 636 9.44 20.98 24.48
C ALA A 636 9.39 22.52 24.43
N PHE A 637 8.31 23.11 24.93
CA PHE A 637 8.15 24.57 24.98
C PHE A 637 9.23 25.25 25.85
N GLU A 638 9.50 24.72 27.05
CA GLU A 638 10.50 25.28 27.97
C GLU A 638 11.93 25.19 27.44
N SER A 639 12.25 24.13 26.68
CA SER A 639 13.59 23.90 26.12
C SER A 639 13.78 24.54 24.72
N GLY A 640 12.69 24.87 24.02
CA GLY A 640 12.74 25.26 22.61
C GLY A 640 13.02 24.10 21.66
N GLU A 641 12.96 22.85 22.14
CA GLU A 641 13.15 21.64 21.35
C GLU A 641 11.81 21.12 20.77
N SER A 642 11.90 20.18 19.82
CA SER A 642 10.72 19.47 19.32
C SER A 642 10.13 18.54 20.40
N VAL A 643 8.81 18.31 20.38
CA VAL A 643 8.15 17.28 21.20
C VAL A 643 8.68 15.86 20.92
N TRP A 644 9.37 15.69 19.79
CA TRP A 644 9.97 14.45 19.35
C TRP A 644 11.43 14.28 19.79
N ALA A 645 12.04 15.30 20.39
CA ALA A 645 13.41 15.21 20.90
C ALA A 645 13.50 14.16 22.01
N GLU A 646 14.54 13.31 21.94
CA GLU A 646 14.72 12.20 22.89
C GLU A 646 14.84 12.71 24.34
N SER A 647 15.57 13.80 24.56
CA SER A 647 15.70 14.52 25.83
C SER A 647 14.36 14.90 26.45
N VAL A 648 13.44 15.43 25.64
CA VAL A 648 12.10 15.87 26.05
C VAL A 648 11.24 14.66 26.44
N LEU A 649 11.24 13.61 25.61
CA LEU A 649 10.48 12.38 25.83
C LEU A 649 10.97 11.59 27.05
N GLU A 650 12.28 11.50 27.25
CA GLU A 650 12.88 10.85 28.42
C GLU A 650 12.55 11.61 29.70
N LYS A 651 12.69 12.94 29.69
CA LYS A 651 12.36 13.78 30.84
C LYS A 651 10.88 13.67 31.20
N SER A 652 9.97 13.76 30.24
CA SER A 652 8.53 13.64 30.50
C SER A 652 8.16 12.27 31.05
N THR A 653 8.67 11.20 30.44
CA THR A 653 8.43 9.82 30.90
C THR A 653 8.99 9.63 32.32
N SER A 654 10.19 10.13 32.61
CA SER A 654 10.79 10.03 33.94
C SER A 654 9.98 10.76 35.00
N GLU A 655 9.44 11.94 34.71
CA GLU A 655 8.62 12.69 35.68
C GLU A 655 7.29 11.99 35.95
N VAL A 656 6.65 11.42 34.92
CA VAL A 656 5.46 10.57 35.14
C VAL A 656 5.83 9.38 36.04
N LEU A 657 6.90 8.65 35.73
CA LEU A 657 7.29 7.47 36.51
C LEU A 657 7.65 7.79 37.97
N LYS A 658 8.18 8.99 38.27
CA LYS A 658 8.44 9.43 39.65
C LYS A 658 7.16 9.53 40.48
N GLU A 659 6.09 10.08 39.90
CA GLU A 659 4.78 10.14 40.55
C GLU A 659 4.24 8.73 40.83
N PHE A 660 4.46 7.81 39.89
CA PHE A 660 4.03 6.41 40.00
C PHE A 660 5.03 5.52 40.75
N ALA A 661 6.17 6.03 41.22
CA ALA A 661 7.24 5.21 41.81
C ALA A 661 6.73 4.43 43.04
N ARG A 662 5.92 5.08 43.89
CA ARG A 662 5.29 4.42 45.05
C ARG A 662 4.36 3.28 44.63
N GLU A 663 3.62 3.43 43.53
CA GLU A 663 2.73 2.39 43.02
C GLU A 663 3.50 1.25 42.35
N LEU A 664 4.58 1.58 41.65
CA LEU A 664 5.51 0.58 41.09
C LEU A 664 6.16 -0.25 42.21
N GLU A 665 6.48 0.36 43.35
CA GLU A 665 6.96 -0.35 44.54
C GLU A 665 5.88 -1.23 45.18
N MET A 666 4.64 -0.73 45.31
CA MET A 666 3.51 -1.53 45.79
C MET A 666 3.23 -2.74 44.89
N CYS A 667 3.34 -2.58 43.56
CA CYS A 667 3.15 -3.68 42.62
C CYS A 667 4.24 -4.77 42.75
N LYS A 668 5.48 -4.39 43.10
CA LYS A 668 6.56 -5.36 43.38
C LYS A 668 6.36 -6.09 44.70
N GLY A 669 5.80 -5.42 45.72
CA GLY A 669 5.56 -6.00 47.04
C GLY A 669 4.40 -7.01 47.09
N ALA A 670 3.36 -6.83 46.27
CA ALA A 670 2.18 -7.70 46.27
C ALA A 670 2.39 -9.08 45.60
N GLY A 671 3.57 -9.35 45.03
CA GLY A 671 3.91 -10.62 44.37
C GLY A 671 4.84 -11.54 45.17
N ALA A 672 5.35 -11.07 46.32
CA ALA A 672 6.12 -11.85 47.29
C ALA A 672 5.20 -12.34 48.40
#